data_AF-A0A507AXD8-F1
#
_entry.id   AF-A0A507AXD8-F1
#
_cell.length_a   1.000
_cell.length_b   1.000
_cell.length_c   1.000
_cell.angle_alpha   90.00
_cell.angle_beta   90.00
_cell.angle_gamma   90.00
#
_symmetry.space_group_name_H-M   'P 1'
#
loop_
_entity.id
_entity.type
_entity.pdbx_description
1 polymer ?
#
loop_
_entity_poly.entity_id
_entity_poly.type
_entity_poly.pdbx_seq_one_letter_code
_entity_poly.pdbx_strand_id
1 'polypeptide(L)'
;MGSFSKPLWEVRAEKCRKILQDSLNPSWLLSPKALPSASQLNVSTFIESCGLLTPRELEITSLTASELVRRMATGSLTAVETTTAFLKRAHVAHQLTNFATEFLIDDAMRDAAECDAYFNSTGKVRGPLHGVPISVKEHIGIKGRISHATYTVWVDNVCQEDALMVQLVKKAGAVIHVRTNEPQSLMHIDCSNPIYGTTVNPHNRALTCGGSSGGEGASLGLRCAAIGLGTDIGGSIRVPAAFCGSYGLRTTSLRNPYKGCVLPGDGQESVRCVMAPLANSVEDLALFQSAVLDQEPWDIETSLVPLPWKRVAPLQADQITIGVIWDDGVIHPHPPVSRALKYAVAKLKKAGVKVVDFEPYDHQNGMDIVTALYFPDAAKTQKDLLAEGGEPVAPLTTWAFGVSREEPLSVPENWALNVRRDTYREDYHRKMKEHGVNFVLCPAYVGVAATLGGGQYWGYTSIWNILDQPSVIFPTGLKADPTIDVAEQGYIPRSEADEREFRKYVPETFAEAPIALQLVGKRYRDEETVAATGLVSKIVQHQAPPHSSADPHMPLSSPVASPSQPFTVLPLTRTQFQLGDVSSQSAMGRDKLRGKTGCLVCRKRKVKCGEERPACRNCAAFGRRCSWPTPTDLYDRRYRSRARSSSSGGGTDTSEDDRVQGLSEPDCAALVSISPSQPRALSKLDVEQELIHHFFDYWFSIIILPSVSQAYVIQSRAELVDMMHGCQSLRHAVLAGSASNKHMLMGDSRYQKIALRYYSKAVHELNKTLSEFKPGSKAPDFSLLSTVIFLYVYDLWCYEALSDPRSHVAGAVNLLDLLCKDGHASISMSKGFSRVIAESILYQAFLLSTRKPFAPYFHVEEKFVTRAERLLIPADSEDPTLYATSSPVLGIPTSLYRLKLDIINFYNSPAEQSAERLAVLRSEMEYWEGLMISVDISATSSISVVHNFDLVILATSLLLDLVTESFECQLPIGLLSMSQSDGQASRWQIDLCLGTLRQPEGFRKWTRCFLGTWPLLVLGHTVSHEEDMGTVRLALEEMRRQLGYGEVLRIQQELESIWATKRSKVPGSGGHL
;
A
#
# COMPACT_ATOMS: atom_id res chain seq x y z
N MET A 1 -5.35 29.13 -54.43
CA MET A 1 -4.96 27.84 -53.84
C MET A 1 -5.03 27.99 -52.34
N GLY A 2 -5.89 27.24 -51.66
CA GLY A 2 -6.08 27.41 -50.21
C GLY A 2 -4.87 26.93 -49.43
N SER A 3 -4.40 27.74 -48.48
CA SER A 3 -3.47 27.28 -47.45
C SER A 3 -4.24 26.30 -46.56
N PHE A 4 -3.91 25.00 -46.65
CA PHE A 4 -4.40 24.03 -45.67
C PHE A 4 -3.68 24.31 -44.35
N SER A 5 -4.42 24.82 -43.36
CA SER A 5 -3.94 24.96 -41.98
C SER A 5 -3.56 23.58 -41.43
N LYS A 6 -2.40 23.47 -40.77
CA LYS A 6 -1.98 22.23 -40.13
C LYS A 6 -3.06 21.71 -39.16
N PRO A 7 -3.31 20.39 -39.09
CA PRO A 7 -4.14 19.78 -38.06
C PRO A 7 -3.71 20.19 -36.64
N LEU A 8 -4.68 20.32 -35.73
CA LEU A 8 -4.43 20.78 -34.36
C LEU A 8 -3.42 19.90 -33.60
N TRP A 9 -3.46 18.59 -33.82
CA TRP A 9 -2.51 17.64 -33.21
C TRP A 9 -1.06 17.87 -33.66
N GLU A 10 -0.84 18.34 -34.91
CA GLU A 10 0.51 18.68 -35.40
C GLU A 10 1.04 19.92 -34.71
N VAL A 11 0.20 20.94 -34.51
CA VAL A 11 0.56 22.17 -33.79
C VAL A 11 0.88 21.86 -32.32
N ARG A 12 0.08 20.99 -31.67
CA ARG A 12 0.33 20.46 -30.32
C ARG A 12 1.68 19.72 -30.25
N ALA A 13 1.93 18.81 -31.20
CA ALA A 13 3.20 18.06 -31.28
C ALA A 13 4.42 18.96 -31.54
N GLU A 14 4.28 20.01 -32.36
CA GLU A 14 5.35 20.96 -32.67
C GLU A 14 5.85 21.73 -31.44
N LYS A 15 4.99 21.99 -30.45
CA LYS A 15 5.40 22.53 -29.14
C LYS A 15 6.42 21.63 -28.44
N CYS A 16 6.11 20.34 -28.32
CA CYS A 16 7.00 19.35 -27.69
C CYS A 16 8.30 19.11 -28.49
N ARG A 17 8.20 19.03 -29.82
CA ARG A 17 9.39 18.96 -30.70
C ARG A 17 10.28 20.19 -30.57
N LYS A 18 9.71 21.38 -30.39
CA LYS A 18 10.46 22.61 -30.17
C LYS A 18 11.20 22.59 -28.82
N ILE A 19 10.58 22.11 -27.75
CA ILE A 19 11.25 21.94 -26.44
C ILE A 19 12.47 21.02 -26.57
N LEU A 20 12.30 19.86 -27.22
CA LEU A 20 13.42 18.96 -27.53
C LEU A 20 14.53 19.69 -28.31
N GLN A 21 14.18 20.35 -29.41
CA GLN A 21 15.13 21.03 -30.29
C GLN A 21 15.86 22.20 -29.62
N ASP A 22 15.17 22.98 -28.79
CA ASP A 22 15.74 24.11 -28.03
C ASP A 22 16.62 23.62 -26.87
N SER A 23 16.38 22.40 -26.35
CA SER A 23 17.17 21.79 -25.26
C SER A 23 18.51 21.18 -25.70
N LEU A 24 18.73 20.99 -27.00
CA LEU A 24 19.97 20.43 -27.55
C LEU A 24 21.11 21.46 -27.55
N ASN A 25 22.28 21.06 -27.06
CA ASN A 25 23.51 21.85 -27.20
C ASN A 25 24.15 21.62 -28.59
N PRO A 26 24.24 22.64 -29.47
CA PRO A 26 24.79 22.48 -30.81
C PRO A 26 26.26 22.07 -30.85
N SER A 27 27.03 22.36 -29.79
CA SER A 27 28.45 21.96 -29.70
C SER A 27 28.66 20.48 -29.40
N TRP A 28 27.59 19.76 -29.03
CA TRP A 28 27.60 18.32 -28.74
C TRP A 28 26.89 17.48 -29.82
N LEU A 29 26.58 18.09 -30.97
CA LEU A 29 25.98 17.43 -32.13
C LEU A 29 27.02 17.16 -33.21
N LEU A 30 26.96 15.96 -33.80
CA LEU A 30 27.67 15.63 -35.02
C LEU A 30 27.01 16.30 -36.22
N SER A 31 27.81 16.74 -37.19
CA SER A 31 27.28 17.20 -38.48
C SER A 31 26.58 16.05 -39.24
N PRO A 32 25.60 16.32 -40.11
CA PRO A 32 24.92 15.26 -40.88
C PRO A 32 25.85 14.38 -41.73
N LYS A 33 27.03 14.89 -42.12
CA LYS A 33 28.05 14.11 -42.86
C LYS A 33 28.90 13.19 -41.97
N ALA A 34 28.90 13.43 -40.66
CA ALA A 34 29.62 12.63 -39.67
C ALA A 34 28.74 11.57 -39.01
N LEU A 35 27.43 11.54 -39.29
CA LEU A 35 26.53 10.48 -38.84
C LEU A 35 26.69 9.20 -39.68
N PRO A 36 26.43 8.00 -39.11
CA PRO A 36 26.54 6.75 -39.84
C PRO A 36 25.44 6.63 -40.90
N SER A 37 25.79 6.10 -42.08
CA SER A 37 24.85 5.92 -43.20
C SER A 37 23.64 5.10 -42.79
N ALA A 38 22.50 5.29 -43.48
CA ALA A 38 21.28 4.53 -43.21
C ALA A 38 21.46 2.99 -43.34
N SER A 39 22.45 2.55 -44.14
CA SER A 39 22.83 1.14 -44.28
C SER A 39 23.58 0.56 -43.07
N GLN A 40 24.20 1.39 -42.23
CA GLN A 40 24.83 0.90 -41.00
C GLN A 40 23.75 0.69 -39.93
N LEU A 41 23.25 -0.54 -39.83
CA LEU A 41 22.19 -0.87 -38.88
C LEU A 41 22.70 -0.87 -37.43
N ASN A 42 23.87 -1.45 -37.16
CA ASN A 42 24.45 -1.49 -35.82
C ASN A 42 25.27 -0.21 -35.54
N VAL A 43 24.86 0.53 -34.50
CA VAL A 43 25.50 1.77 -34.03
C VAL A 43 25.91 1.72 -32.56
N SER A 44 25.85 0.52 -31.93
CA SER A 44 26.12 0.30 -30.50
C SER A 44 27.54 0.68 -30.04
N THR A 45 28.49 0.78 -30.97
CA THR A 45 29.90 1.17 -30.75
C THR A 45 30.31 2.43 -31.52
N PHE A 46 29.34 3.16 -32.08
CA PHE A 46 29.63 4.32 -32.93
C PHE A 46 30.17 5.51 -32.12
N ILE A 47 29.66 5.71 -30.89
CA ILE A 47 30.01 6.87 -30.05
C ILE A 47 31.50 6.84 -29.68
N GLU A 48 32.06 5.65 -29.45
CA GLU A 48 33.47 5.39 -29.16
C GLU A 48 34.43 5.81 -30.30
N SER A 49 33.92 5.91 -31.53
CA SER A 49 34.72 6.18 -32.75
C SER A 49 34.37 7.48 -33.46
N CYS A 50 33.26 8.15 -33.08
CA CYS A 50 32.79 9.38 -33.73
C CYS A 50 33.65 10.63 -33.49
N GLY A 51 34.60 10.56 -32.55
CA GLY A 51 35.58 11.63 -32.27
C GLY A 51 35.05 12.83 -31.48
N LEU A 52 33.76 12.87 -31.09
CA LEU A 52 33.20 13.97 -30.30
C LEU A 52 33.60 13.90 -28.81
N LEU A 53 33.63 12.70 -28.23
CA LEU A 53 34.02 12.49 -26.84
C LEU A 53 35.53 12.27 -26.73
N THR A 54 36.13 12.90 -25.71
CA THR A 54 37.53 12.65 -25.34
C THR A 54 37.71 11.25 -24.74
N PRO A 55 38.93 10.69 -24.73
CA PRO A 55 39.21 9.40 -24.08
C PRO A 55 38.78 9.35 -22.60
N ARG A 56 38.84 10.49 -21.90
CA ARG A 56 38.40 10.61 -20.50
C ARG A 56 36.87 10.55 -20.38
N GLU A 57 36.14 11.22 -21.26
CA GLU A 57 34.67 11.18 -21.26
C GLU A 57 34.15 9.78 -21.65
N LEU A 58 34.85 9.09 -22.55
CA LEU A 58 34.60 7.68 -22.87
C LEU A 58 34.90 6.75 -21.68
N GLU A 59 35.99 6.99 -20.94
CA GLU A 59 36.29 6.27 -19.70
C GLU A 59 35.13 6.43 -18.70
N ILE A 60 34.77 7.67 -18.37
CA ILE A 60 33.71 8.02 -17.41
C ILE A 60 32.38 7.34 -17.75
N THR A 61 31.94 7.48 -19.01
CA THR A 61 30.66 6.95 -19.47
C THR A 61 30.65 5.43 -19.67
N SER A 62 31.79 4.75 -19.52
CA SER A 62 31.88 3.29 -19.45
C SER A 62 31.67 2.72 -18.04
N LEU A 63 31.81 3.54 -17.00
CA LEU A 63 31.71 3.14 -15.59
C LEU A 63 30.26 2.79 -15.19
N THR A 64 30.11 1.96 -14.17
CA THR A 64 28.83 1.67 -13.51
C THR A 64 28.47 2.79 -12.53
N ALA A 65 27.18 2.95 -12.19
CA ALA A 65 26.77 3.97 -11.21
C ALA A 65 27.50 3.79 -9.86
N SER A 66 27.65 2.54 -9.43
CA SER A 66 28.42 2.14 -8.25
C SER A 66 29.90 2.54 -8.30
N GLU A 67 30.52 2.54 -9.48
CA GLU A 67 31.92 2.97 -9.67
C GLU A 67 32.05 4.49 -9.76
N LEU A 68 31.08 5.17 -10.40
CA LEU A 68 30.99 6.64 -10.40
C LEU A 68 30.93 7.19 -8.97
N VAL A 69 30.02 6.67 -8.13
CA VAL A 69 29.90 7.07 -6.72
C VAL A 69 31.20 6.80 -5.95
N ARG A 70 31.85 5.65 -6.15
CA ARG A 70 33.15 5.35 -5.51
C ARG A 70 34.23 6.35 -5.90
N ARG A 71 34.37 6.67 -7.19
CA ARG A 71 35.41 7.57 -7.68
C ARG A 71 35.18 9.02 -7.25
N MET A 72 33.94 9.50 -7.28
CA MET A 72 33.58 10.81 -6.71
C MET A 72 33.81 10.85 -5.20
N ALA A 73 33.46 9.79 -4.45
CA ALA A 73 33.77 9.71 -3.01
C ALA A 73 35.27 9.73 -2.68
N THR A 74 36.15 9.37 -3.63
CA THR A 74 37.61 9.52 -3.51
C THR A 74 38.17 10.82 -4.09
N GLY A 75 37.34 11.68 -4.67
CA GLY A 75 37.77 12.91 -5.36
C GLY A 75 38.51 12.66 -6.69
N SER A 76 38.41 11.46 -7.28
CA SER A 76 39.05 11.10 -8.56
C SER A 76 38.17 11.36 -9.80
N LEU A 77 36.92 11.76 -9.55
CA LEU A 77 35.95 12.31 -10.49
C LEU A 77 35.17 13.43 -9.80
N THR A 78 34.62 14.35 -10.58
CA THR A 78 33.62 15.32 -10.12
C THR A 78 32.25 15.02 -10.76
N ALA A 79 31.18 15.46 -10.10
CA ALA A 79 29.82 15.33 -10.62
C ALA A 79 29.62 16.16 -11.90
N VAL A 80 30.26 17.34 -12.00
CA VAL A 80 30.24 18.19 -13.21
C VAL A 80 30.98 17.54 -14.38
N GLU A 81 32.18 16.97 -14.17
CA GLU A 81 32.92 16.21 -15.21
C GLU A 81 32.09 15.01 -15.68
N THR A 82 31.49 14.28 -14.72
CA THR A 82 30.64 13.12 -14.98
C THR A 82 29.40 13.50 -15.80
N THR A 83 28.63 14.49 -15.36
CA THR A 83 27.39 14.92 -16.01
C THR A 83 27.64 15.45 -17.42
N THR A 84 28.73 16.20 -17.63
CA THR A 84 29.15 16.69 -18.95
C THR A 84 29.41 15.55 -19.93
N ALA A 85 30.13 14.50 -19.49
CA ALA A 85 30.45 13.35 -20.33
C ALA A 85 29.19 12.57 -20.75
N PHE A 86 28.27 12.32 -19.81
CA PHE A 86 27.01 11.64 -20.09
C PHE A 86 26.07 12.48 -20.97
N LEU A 87 25.98 13.80 -20.77
CA LEU A 87 25.21 14.70 -21.64
C LEU A 87 25.73 14.69 -23.08
N LYS A 88 27.06 14.78 -23.30
CA LYS A 88 27.66 14.67 -24.64
C LYS A 88 27.32 13.35 -25.33
N ARG A 89 27.46 12.23 -24.62
CA ARG A 89 27.09 10.89 -25.11
C ARG A 89 25.61 10.83 -25.50
N ALA A 90 24.73 11.36 -24.65
CA ALA A 90 23.29 11.40 -24.88
C ALA A 90 22.90 12.23 -26.12
N HIS A 91 23.60 13.33 -26.41
CA HIS A 91 23.34 14.13 -27.61
C HIS A 91 23.64 13.35 -28.90
N VAL A 92 24.81 12.68 -28.98
CA VAL A 92 25.16 11.81 -30.12
C VAL A 92 24.17 10.67 -30.25
N ALA A 93 23.87 9.99 -29.14
CA ALA A 93 22.91 8.88 -29.13
C ALA A 93 21.52 9.30 -29.62
N HIS A 94 21.05 10.50 -29.27
CA HIS A 94 19.77 11.00 -29.76
C HIS A 94 19.75 11.16 -31.30
N GLN A 95 20.86 11.62 -31.91
CA GLN A 95 20.99 11.64 -33.37
C GLN A 95 21.02 10.24 -34.02
N LEU A 96 21.38 9.20 -33.25
CA LEU A 96 21.44 7.81 -33.73
C LEU A 96 20.12 7.06 -33.58
N THR A 97 19.39 7.31 -32.48
CA THR A 97 18.24 6.48 -32.06
C THR A 97 16.95 7.22 -31.79
N ASN A 98 16.95 8.56 -31.69
CA ASN A 98 15.77 9.38 -31.35
C ASN A 98 15.11 8.97 -30.01
N PHE A 99 15.91 8.81 -28.95
CA PHE A 99 15.44 8.26 -27.67
C PHE A 99 14.94 9.29 -26.63
N ALA A 100 15.11 10.58 -26.89
CA ALA A 100 14.95 11.65 -25.89
C ALA A 100 13.77 12.57 -26.24
N THR A 101 13.13 13.11 -25.21
CA THR A 101 12.03 14.09 -25.32
C THR A 101 12.44 15.48 -24.86
N GLU A 102 13.43 15.58 -23.95
CA GLU A 102 13.94 16.84 -23.41
C GLU A 102 15.33 16.61 -22.76
N PHE A 103 16.27 17.52 -22.99
CA PHE A 103 17.57 17.53 -22.29
C PHE A 103 17.55 18.57 -21.17
N LEU A 104 17.87 18.16 -19.94
CA LEU A 104 17.78 19.00 -18.74
C LEU A 104 19.14 19.62 -18.39
N ILE A 105 19.85 20.19 -19.38
CA ILE A 105 21.26 20.62 -19.26
C ILE A 105 21.48 21.54 -18.06
N ASP A 106 20.74 22.65 -17.97
CA ASP A 106 20.97 23.67 -16.94
C ASP A 106 20.67 23.15 -15.53
N ASP A 107 19.58 22.38 -15.38
CA ASP A 107 19.22 21.72 -14.12
C ASP A 107 20.28 20.70 -13.71
N ALA A 108 20.70 19.84 -14.64
CA ALA A 108 21.69 18.81 -14.38
C ALA A 108 23.06 19.39 -14.00
N MET A 109 23.51 20.43 -14.70
CA MET A 109 24.79 21.08 -14.42
C MET A 109 24.77 21.84 -13.08
N ARG A 110 23.63 22.44 -12.69
CA ARG A 110 23.45 23.02 -11.35
C ARG A 110 23.48 21.93 -10.27
N ASP A 111 22.66 20.89 -10.40
CA ASP A 111 22.52 19.84 -9.39
C ASP A 111 23.85 19.05 -9.22
N ALA A 112 24.63 18.91 -10.30
CA ALA A 112 26.01 18.40 -10.28
C ALA A 112 26.97 19.35 -9.55
N ALA A 113 26.94 20.65 -9.84
CA ALA A 113 27.79 21.64 -9.16
C ALA A 113 27.47 21.74 -7.66
N GLU A 114 26.22 21.57 -7.24
CA GLU A 114 25.85 21.45 -5.82
C GLU A 114 26.49 20.21 -5.16
N CYS A 115 26.56 19.08 -5.88
CA CYS A 115 27.23 17.89 -5.39
C CYS A 115 28.73 18.15 -5.18
N ASP A 116 29.41 18.71 -6.17
CA ASP A 116 30.84 19.03 -6.06
C ASP A 116 31.13 20.07 -4.96
N ALA A 117 30.28 21.10 -4.81
CA ALA A 117 30.41 22.08 -3.73
C ALA A 117 30.22 21.45 -2.35
N TYR A 118 29.27 20.52 -2.19
CA TYR A 118 29.07 19.77 -0.95
C TYR A 118 30.27 18.86 -0.63
N PHE A 119 30.81 18.15 -1.63
CA PHE A 119 31.99 17.30 -1.44
C PHE A 119 33.22 18.13 -1.05
N ASN A 120 33.50 19.22 -1.78
CA ASN A 120 34.65 20.09 -1.54
C ASN A 120 34.60 20.77 -0.16
N SER A 121 33.40 21.07 0.38
CA SER A 121 33.24 21.71 1.69
C SER A 121 33.20 20.74 2.88
N THR A 122 32.85 19.47 2.65
CA THR A 122 32.63 18.50 3.76
C THR A 122 33.54 17.27 3.73
N GLY A 123 34.20 16.98 2.60
CA GLY A 123 34.90 15.71 2.34
C GLY A 123 33.98 14.50 2.26
N LYS A 124 32.67 14.69 2.04
CA LYS A 124 31.65 13.63 2.04
C LYS A 124 30.73 13.74 0.83
N VAL A 125 30.20 12.59 0.39
CA VAL A 125 29.15 12.54 -0.64
C VAL A 125 27.80 12.99 -0.07
N ARG A 126 26.97 13.63 -0.92
CA ARG A 126 25.62 14.13 -0.58
C ARG A 126 24.63 13.00 -0.22
N GLY A 127 24.83 11.82 -0.79
CA GLY A 127 23.99 10.64 -0.61
C GLY A 127 24.48 9.45 -1.43
N PRO A 128 23.76 8.31 -1.43
CA PRO A 128 24.20 7.07 -2.07
C PRO A 128 24.22 7.10 -3.61
N LEU A 129 23.62 8.12 -4.24
CA LEU A 129 23.61 8.34 -5.70
C LEU A 129 24.32 9.64 -6.11
N HIS A 130 25.20 10.17 -5.24
CA HIS A 130 25.91 11.43 -5.46
C HIS A 130 26.54 11.55 -6.85
N GLY A 131 26.10 12.54 -7.63
CA GLY A 131 26.60 12.86 -8.96
C GLY A 131 26.22 11.85 -10.06
N VAL A 132 25.40 10.83 -9.78
CA VAL A 132 25.03 9.78 -10.74
C VAL A 132 24.04 10.33 -11.78
N PRO A 133 24.35 10.28 -13.10
CA PRO A 133 23.42 10.73 -14.14
C PRO A 133 22.28 9.73 -14.37
N ILE A 134 21.05 10.20 -14.26
CA ILE A 134 19.82 9.40 -14.42
C ILE A 134 18.96 9.92 -15.58
N SER A 135 18.53 9.02 -16.47
CA SER A 135 17.45 9.29 -17.44
C SER A 135 16.08 8.90 -16.86
N VAL A 136 15.03 9.65 -17.23
CA VAL A 136 13.67 9.46 -16.71
C VAL A 136 12.65 9.43 -17.86
N LYS A 137 11.80 8.41 -17.88
CA LYS A 137 10.71 8.25 -18.85
C LYS A 137 9.68 9.40 -18.76
N GLU A 138 9.24 9.93 -19.90
CA GLU A 138 8.48 11.20 -20.02
C GLU A 138 7.29 11.35 -19.04
N HIS A 139 6.40 10.36 -18.98
CA HIS A 139 5.21 10.44 -18.11
C HIS A 139 5.47 10.39 -16.59
N ILE A 140 6.73 10.25 -16.14
CA ILE A 140 7.11 10.40 -14.73
C ILE A 140 7.30 11.89 -14.46
N GLY A 141 6.44 12.47 -13.61
CA GLY A 141 6.37 13.91 -13.41
C GLY A 141 7.66 14.53 -12.87
N ILE A 142 8.08 15.64 -13.49
CA ILE A 142 9.17 16.51 -13.04
C ILE A 142 8.64 17.93 -12.93
N LYS A 143 8.87 18.59 -11.79
CA LYS A 143 8.33 19.92 -11.50
C LYS A 143 8.69 20.94 -12.57
N GLY A 144 7.70 21.68 -13.06
CA GLY A 144 7.86 22.72 -14.08
C GLY A 144 8.05 22.18 -15.51
N ARG A 145 8.03 20.86 -15.71
CA ARG A 145 8.12 20.22 -17.03
C ARG A 145 6.74 19.70 -17.45
N ILE A 146 6.52 19.61 -18.76
CA ILE A 146 5.30 19.01 -19.32
C ILE A 146 5.40 17.49 -19.20
N SER A 147 4.37 16.83 -18.67
CA SER A 147 4.21 15.37 -18.77
C SER A 147 2.94 15.07 -19.56
N HIS A 148 3.10 14.53 -20.78
CA HIS A 148 1.99 14.36 -21.71
C HIS A 148 1.68 12.89 -22.04
N ALA A 149 2.50 11.93 -21.61
CA ALA A 149 2.25 10.48 -21.73
C ALA A 149 1.89 10.04 -23.16
N THR A 150 2.47 10.73 -24.16
CA THR A 150 2.21 10.62 -25.62
C THR A 150 0.80 10.95 -26.15
N TYR A 151 -0.09 11.54 -25.34
CA TYR A 151 -1.37 12.08 -25.80
C TYR A 151 -1.20 13.55 -26.20
N THR A 152 -1.62 13.96 -27.42
CA THR A 152 -1.40 15.35 -27.86
C THR A 152 -2.25 16.36 -27.10
N VAL A 153 -3.38 15.93 -26.52
CA VAL A 153 -4.22 16.78 -25.66
C VAL A 153 -3.52 17.21 -24.36
N TRP A 154 -2.47 16.51 -23.91
CA TRP A 154 -1.75 16.80 -22.67
C TRP A 154 -0.43 17.56 -22.85
N VAL A 155 -0.13 18.12 -24.04
CA VAL A 155 1.10 18.92 -24.26
C VAL A 155 1.16 20.23 -23.46
N ASP A 156 0.08 20.60 -22.76
CA ASP A 156 0.00 21.73 -21.84
C ASP A 156 -0.01 21.32 -20.35
N ASN A 157 0.04 20.01 -20.05
CA ASN A 157 0.02 19.51 -18.68
C ASN A 157 1.39 19.65 -17.99
N VAL A 158 1.60 20.76 -17.28
CA VAL A 158 2.84 21.03 -16.51
C VAL A 158 2.74 20.46 -15.10
N CYS A 159 3.66 19.56 -14.73
CA CYS A 159 3.73 18.99 -13.39
C CYS A 159 4.09 20.06 -12.33
N GLN A 160 3.27 20.16 -11.29
CA GLN A 160 3.46 21.14 -10.20
C GLN A 160 4.50 20.67 -9.16
N GLU A 161 4.71 19.37 -9.07
CA GLU A 161 5.66 18.71 -8.17
C GLU A 161 6.47 17.64 -8.93
N ASP A 162 7.64 17.31 -8.40
CA ASP A 162 8.38 16.12 -8.83
C ASP A 162 7.62 14.86 -8.35
N ALA A 163 7.58 13.81 -9.15
CA ALA A 163 7.11 12.50 -8.70
C ALA A 163 7.92 12.02 -7.47
N LEU A 164 7.32 11.25 -6.57
CA LEU A 164 7.97 10.89 -5.30
C LEU A 164 9.31 10.17 -5.53
N MET A 165 9.40 9.30 -6.54
CA MET A 165 10.67 8.69 -6.95
C MET A 165 11.73 9.72 -7.37
N VAL A 166 11.36 10.75 -8.14
CA VAL A 166 12.24 11.83 -8.59
C VAL A 166 12.78 12.62 -7.39
N GLN A 167 11.92 12.93 -6.41
CA GLN A 167 12.32 13.59 -5.16
C GLN A 167 13.36 12.76 -4.40
N LEU A 168 13.15 11.44 -4.29
CA LEU A 168 14.02 10.53 -3.55
C LEU A 168 15.40 10.37 -4.21
N VAL A 169 15.47 10.23 -5.54
CA VAL A 169 16.77 10.10 -6.22
C VAL A 169 17.55 11.42 -6.21
N LYS A 170 16.88 12.58 -6.38
CA LYS A 170 17.51 13.90 -6.20
C LYS A 170 18.05 14.07 -4.76
N LYS A 171 17.27 13.69 -3.75
CA LYS A 171 17.68 13.72 -2.33
C LYS A 171 18.86 12.76 -2.05
N ALA A 172 18.93 11.62 -2.74
CA ALA A 172 20.09 10.73 -2.71
C ALA A 172 21.34 11.28 -3.45
N GLY A 173 21.23 12.44 -4.10
CA GLY A 173 22.31 13.13 -4.80
C GLY A 173 22.42 12.81 -6.29
N ALA A 174 21.44 12.13 -6.89
CA ALA A 174 21.43 11.85 -8.33
C ALA A 174 21.16 13.12 -9.15
N VAL A 175 21.68 13.13 -10.38
CA VAL A 175 21.55 14.23 -11.34
C VAL A 175 20.67 13.76 -12.49
N ILE A 176 19.48 14.35 -12.66
CA ILE A 176 18.57 13.97 -13.76
C ILE A 176 18.86 14.88 -14.96
N HIS A 177 19.27 14.28 -16.08
CA HIS A 177 19.84 15.03 -17.21
C HIS A 177 19.11 14.86 -18.55
N VAL A 178 18.29 13.82 -18.71
CA VAL A 178 17.51 13.57 -19.94
C VAL A 178 16.15 12.96 -19.61
N ARG A 179 15.10 13.40 -20.31
CA ARG A 179 13.80 12.75 -20.35
C ARG A 179 13.66 11.91 -21.62
N THR A 180 13.06 10.71 -21.53
CA THR A 180 13.12 9.72 -22.61
C THR A 180 11.76 9.36 -23.22
N ASN A 181 11.80 8.98 -24.50
CA ASN A 181 10.65 8.75 -25.36
C ASN A 181 9.96 7.40 -25.05
N GLU A 182 8.68 7.32 -25.43
CA GLU A 182 7.80 6.20 -25.15
C GLU A 182 6.75 6.04 -26.27
N PRO A 183 6.07 4.88 -26.43
CA PRO A 183 5.05 4.69 -27.45
C PRO A 183 3.74 5.39 -27.14
N GLN A 184 2.96 5.67 -28.20
CA GLN A 184 1.57 6.14 -28.10
C GLN A 184 0.77 5.28 -27.10
N SER A 185 0.02 5.92 -26.21
CA SER A 185 -0.80 5.31 -25.15
C SER A 185 -0.05 4.51 -24.06
N LEU A 186 1.29 4.48 -24.08
CA LEU A 186 2.14 3.69 -23.17
C LEU A 186 1.98 2.16 -23.24
N MET A 187 1.13 1.63 -24.14
CA MET A 187 0.72 0.21 -24.16
C MET A 187 1.31 -0.63 -25.32
N HIS A 188 2.52 -0.29 -25.80
CA HIS A 188 3.23 -1.10 -26.80
C HIS A 188 4.51 -1.74 -26.25
N ILE A 189 4.91 -2.88 -26.82
CA ILE A 189 6.29 -3.37 -26.81
C ILE A 189 7.02 -2.77 -28.03
N ASP A 190 6.97 -1.44 -28.13
CA ASP A 190 7.62 -0.62 -29.16
C ASP A 190 7.76 0.81 -28.62
N CYS A 191 8.40 1.71 -29.37
CA CYS A 191 8.63 3.10 -28.98
C CYS A 191 8.42 4.03 -30.16
N SER A 192 7.16 4.24 -30.54
CA SER A 192 6.78 5.17 -31.60
C SER A 192 5.48 5.90 -31.24
N ASN A 193 5.46 7.21 -31.47
CA ASN A 193 4.31 8.07 -31.23
C ASN A 193 4.28 9.25 -32.24
N PRO A 194 3.12 9.90 -32.47
CA PRO A 194 3.02 11.03 -33.40
C PRO A 194 3.80 12.29 -32.99
N ILE A 195 4.19 12.44 -31.72
CA ILE A 195 4.89 13.64 -31.22
C ILE A 195 6.37 13.61 -31.60
N TYR A 196 7.12 12.60 -31.15
CA TYR A 196 8.57 12.49 -31.38
C TYR A 196 8.95 11.52 -32.50
N GLY A 197 8.00 10.73 -33.02
CA GLY A 197 8.28 9.66 -33.96
C GLY A 197 8.84 8.40 -33.28
N THR A 198 9.57 7.61 -34.04
CA THR A 198 10.09 6.30 -33.63
C THR A 198 11.47 6.41 -32.97
N THR A 199 11.65 5.73 -31.84
CA THR A 199 12.95 5.40 -31.26
C THR A 199 13.39 4.02 -31.75
N VAL A 200 14.63 3.88 -32.21
CA VAL A 200 15.16 2.64 -32.80
C VAL A 200 16.21 1.97 -31.91
N ASN A 201 16.42 0.66 -32.10
CA ASN A 201 17.40 -0.11 -31.35
C ASN A 201 18.84 0.26 -31.72
N PRO A 202 19.77 0.47 -30.77
CA PRO A 202 21.16 0.81 -31.08
C PRO A 202 21.98 -0.34 -31.68
N HIS A 203 21.61 -1.60 -31.42
CA HIS A 203 22.30 -2.77 -31.99
C HIS A 203 21.86 -3.06 -33.43
N ASN A 204 20.65 -2.62 -33.81
CA ASN A 204 20.14 -2.71 -35.19
C ASN A 204 18.99 -1.72 -35.39
N ARG A 205 19.24 -0.61 -36.10
CA ARG A 205 18.27 0.48 -36.30
C ARG A 205 17.03 0.13 -37.13
N ALA A 206 16.93 -1.09 -37.68
CA ALA A 206 15.70 -1.61 -38.29
C ALA A 206 14.77 -2.34 -37.28
N LEU A 207 15.22 -2.51 -36.03
CA LEU A 207 14.49 -3.15 -34.94
C LEU A 207 14.02 -2.12 -33.91
N THR A 208 12.99 -2.47 -33.15
CA THR A 208 12.51 -1.64 -32.04
C THR A 208 13.45 -1.73 -30.84
N CYS A 209 13.60 -0.62 -30.12
CA CYS A 209 14.21 -0.61 -28.78
C CYS A 209 13.32 -1.28 -27.72
N GLY A 210 12.10 -1.69 -28.07
CA GLY A 210 11.10 -2.26 -27.16
C GLY A 210 10.27 -1.16 -26.49
N GLY A 211 9.32 -1.55 -25.63
CA GLY A 211 8.45 -0.58 -24.98
C GLY A 211 7.75 -1.07 -23.72
N SER A 212 7.12 -0.17 -22.96
CA SER A 212 6.97 1.26 -23.27
C SER A 212 8.10 2.17 -22.77
N SER A 213 9.03 1.69 -21.94
CA SER A 213 10.23 2.46 -21.56
C SER A 213 11.32 2.36 -22.64
N GLY A 214 10.95 2.55 -23.91
CA GLY A 214 11.82 2.31 -25.06
C GLY A 214 12.98 3.31 -25.17
N GLY A 215 12.71 4.58 -24.86
CA GLY A 215 13.74 5.60 -24.74
C GLY A 215 14.78 5.28 -23.67
N GLU A 216 14.36 4.76 -22.50
CA GLU A 216 15.29 4.22 -21.49
C GLU A 216 16.09 3.02 -22.02
N GLY A 217 15.45 2.10 -22.76
CA GLY A 217 16.14 0.98 -23.41
C GLY A 217 17.29 1.46 -24.32
N ALA A 218 16.99 2.37 -25.25
CA ALA A 218 17.99 2.93 -26.16
C ALA A 218 19.04 3.80 -25.44
N SER A 219 18.64 4.56 -24.41
CA SER A 219 19.54 5.31 -23.52
C SER A 219 20.59 4.39 -22.91
N LEU A 220 20.17 3.31 -22.22
CA LEU A 220 21.06 2.38 -21.52
C LEU A 220 21.84 1.49 -22.50
N GLY A 221 21.26 1.16 -23.66
CA GLY A 221 21.96 0.45 -24.74
C GLY A 221 23.14 1.23 -25.33
N LEU A 222 23.12 2.57 -25.26
CA LEU A 222 24.21 3.46 -25.63
C LEU A 222 24.91 4.14 -24.43
N ARG A 223 24.61 3.70 -23.19
CA ARG A 223 25.18 4.23 -21.93
C ARG A 223 25.02 5.76 -21.78
N CYS A 224 23.88 6.29 -22.20
CA CYS A 224 23.54 7.72 -22.12
C CYS A 224 23.20 8.19 -20.70
N ALA A 225 22.84 7.24 -19.84
CA ALA A 225 22.68 7.40 -18.39
C ALA A 225 23.38 6.23 -17.69
N ALA A 226 23.67 6.38 -16.40
CA ALA A 226 24.20 5.28 -15.58
C ALA A 226 23.06 4.39 -15.04
N ILE A 227 21.92 5.00 -14.72
CA ILE A 227 20.65 4.36 -14.37
C ILE A 227 19.52 5.04 -15.16
N GLY A 228 18.56 4.27 -15.64
CA GLY A 228 17.34 4.76 -16.27
C GLY A 228 16.12 4.46 -15.41
N LEU A 229 15.12 5.35 -15.40
CA LEU A 229 13.91 5.19 -14.61
C LEU A 229 12.69 4.95 -15.52
N GLY A 230 12.17 3.72 -15.48
CA GLY A 230 11.03 3.28 -16.28
C GLY A 230 9.83 2.81 -15.46
N THR A 231 8.79 2.38 -16.15
CA THR A 231 7.56 1.81 -15.57
C THR A 231 7.19 0.48 -16.23
N ASP A 232 6.57 -0.44 -15.49
CA ASP A 232 6.23 -1.81 -15.96
C ASP A 232 4.86 -2.30 -15.44
N ILE A 233 3.87 -2.38 -16.35
CA ILE A 233 2.56 -3.01 -16.13
C ILE A 233 2.40 -4.35 -16.88
N GLY A 234 3.18 -4.58 -17.95
CA GLY A 234 3.14 -5.79 -18.77
C GLY A 234 4.48 -6.26 -19.36
N GLY A 235 5.60 -5.66 -18.94
CA GLY A 235 6.92 -5.88 -19.55
C GLY A 235 7.72 -4.60 -19.81
N SER A 236 7.16 -3.44 -19.49
CA SER A 236 7.62 -2.16 -20.02
C SER A 236 8.95 -1.62 -19.46
N ILE A 237 9.56 -2.24 -18.45
CA ILE A 237 10.98 -2.06 -18.09
C ILE A 237 11.82 -3.17 -18.74
N ARG A 238 11.29 -4.39 -18.69
CA ARG A 238 12.00 -5.62 -19.03
C ARG A 238 12.26 -5.78 -20.52
N VAL A 239 11.27 -5.58 -21.38
CA VAL A 239 11.49 -5.78 -22.82
C VAL A 239 12.44 -4.73 -23.42
N PRO A 240 12.39 -3.44 -23.07
CA PRO A 240 13.42 -2.49 -23.48
C PRO A 240 14.84 -2.88 -23.03
N ALA A 241 14.98 -3.37 -21.79
CA ALA A 241 16.26 -3.88 -21.30
C ALA A 241 16.73 -5.11 -22.09
N ALA A 242 15.83 -6.05 -22.41
CA ALA A 242 16.13 -7.25 -23.16
C ALA A 242 16.57 -6.93 -24.60
N PHE A 243 15.84 -6.04 -25.27
CA PHE A 243 16.08 -5.66 -26.66
C PHE A 243 17.34 -4.81 -26.84
N CYS A 244 17.66 -3.95 -25.86
CA CYS A 244 18.83 -3.07 -25.93
C CYS A 244 20.06 -3.62 -25.19
N GLY A 245 19.98 -4.83 -24.61
CA GLY A 245 21.12 -5.53 -24.00
C GLY A 245 21.55 -5.00 -22.62
N SER A 246 20.62 -4.46 -21.84
CA SER A 246 20.85 -3.96 -20.47
C SER A 246 20.14 -4.80 -19.41
N TYR A 247 20.31 -4.43 -18.14
CA TYR A 247 19.57 -5.01 -17.02
C TYR A 247 18.33 -4.17 -16.73
N GLY A 248 17.22 -4.81 -16.36
CA GLY A 248 15.98 -4.13 -15.99
C GLY A 248 15.24 -4.89 -14.91
N LEU A 249 14.89 -4.21 -13.82
CA LEU A 249 14.18 -4.78 -12.67
C LEU A 249 12.70 -4.38 -12.68
N ARG A 250 11.81 -5.37 -12.66
CA ARG A 250 10.41 -5.21 -12.26
C ARG A 250 10.30 -5.67 -10.81
N THR A 251 10.03 -4.76 -9.88
CA THR A 251 9.80 -5.09 -8.46
C THR A 251 8.42 -5.72 -8.27
N THR A 252 8.19 -6.30 -7.09
CA THR A 252 6.84 -6.51 -6.55
C THR A 252 6.07 -5.16 -6.54
N SER A 253 4.77 -5.20 -6.79
CA SER A 253 3.90 -4.02 -6.70
C SER A 253 3.85 -3.48 -5.27
N LEU A 254 3.62 -2.17 -5.14
CA LEU A 254 3.64 -1.43 -3.86
C LEU A 254 4.97 -1.52 -3.08
N ARG A 255 6.07 -1.95 -3.72
CA ARG A 255 7.42 -1.86 -3.13
C ARG A 255 8.02 -0.47 -3.32
N ASN A 256 7.94 0.05 -4.54
CA ASN A 256 8.49 1.34 -4.94
C ASN A 256 7.37 2.40 -5.08
N PRO A 257 7.65 3.67 -4.78
CA PRO A 257 6.70 4.76 -4.98
C PRO A 257 6.28 4.91 -6.43
N TYR A 258 5.00 5.20 -6.65
CA TYR A 258 4.39 5.42 -7.95
C TYR A 258 3.71 6.80 -8.06
N LYS A 259 3.50 7.49 -6.93
CA LYS A 259 2.88 8.83 -6.87
C LYS A 259 3.62 9.84 -7.75
N GLY A 260 2.85 10.50 -8.63
CA GLY A 260 3.32 11.53 -9.55
C GLY A 260 3.61 11.06 -10.99
N CYS A 261 3.19 9.85 -11.36
CA CYS A 261 3.05 9.48 -12.78
C CYS A 261 1.83 10.17 -13.38
N VAL A 262 1.90 10.54 -14.66
CA VAL A 262 0.77 11.04 -15.45
C VAL A 262 0.34 9.94 -16.43
N LEU A 263 -0.88 9.43 -16.31
CA LEU A 263 -1.43 8.44 -17.24
C LEU A 263 -2.96 8.42 -17.15
N PRO A 264 -3.67 7.97 -18.20
CA PRO A 264 -5.11 7.75 -18.11
C PRO A 264 -5.45 6.47 -17.34
N GLY A 265 -6.65 6.45 -16.75
CA GLY A 265 -7.16 5.29 -16.00
C GLY A 265 -6.80 5.30 -14.50
N ASP A 266 -6.73 6.49 -13.89
CA ASP A 266 -6.59 6.63 -12.44
C ASP A 266 -7.61 5.75 -11.68
N GLY A 267 -7.13 5.05 -10.66
CA GLY A 267 -7.94 4.09 -9.88
C GLY A 267 -7.92 2.65 -10.40
N GLN A 268 -7.22 2.33 -11.49
CA GLN A 268 -6.96 0.92 -11.85
C GLN A 268 -6.05 0.25 -10.81
N GLU A 269 -6.61 -0.69 -10.05
CA GLU A 269 -5.85 -1.50 -9.07
C GLU A 269 -5.76 -3.00 -9.41
N SER A 270 -6.41 -3.42 -10.51
CA SER A 270 -6.50 -4.83 -10.92
C SER A 270 -5.14 -5.41 -11.36
N VAL A 271 -4.31 -4.61 -12.03
CA VAL A 271 -2.92 -4.95 -12.41
C VAL A 271 -2.05 -3.73 -12.14
N ARG A 272 -1.50 -3.64 -10.92
CA ARG A 272 -0.70 -2.47 -10.51
C ARG A 272 0.61 -2.38 -11.29
N CYS A 273 0.83 -1.22 -11.91
CA CYS A 273 2.11 -0.83 -12.49
C CYS A 273 3.17 -0.67 -11.39
N VAL A 274 4.46 -0.72 -11.77
CA VAL A 274 5.59 -0.41 -10.88
C VAL A 274 6.56 0.57 -11.55
N MET A 275 7.27 1.36 -10.75
CA MET A 275 8.37 2.21 -11.20
C MET A 275 9.70 1.69 -10.64
N ALA A 276 10.65 1.38 -11.52
CA ALA A 276 11.88 0.67 -11.14
C ALA A 276 13.01 0.87 -12.18
N PRO A 277 14.28 0.53 -11.85
CA PRO A 277 15.42 0.93 -12.66
C PRO A 277 15.74 0.00 -13.83
N LEU A 278 16.29 0.60 -14.90
CA LEU A 278 17.16 -0.02 -15.88
C LEU A 278 18.61 0.38 -15.58
N ALA A 279 19.59 -0.50 -15.83
CA ALA A 279 21.00 -0.20 -15.62
C ALA A 279 21.92 -1.08 -16.50
N ASN A 280 23.22 -0.74 -16.57
CA ASN A 280 24.22 -1.58 -17.25
C ASN A 280 24.87 -2.63 -16.34
N SER A 281 24.49 -2.70 -15.05
CA SER A 281 24.93 -3.74 -14.11
C SER A 281 23.81 -4.17 -13.16
N VAL A 282 23.94 -5.33 -12.54
CA VAL A 282 22.98 -5.82 -11.52
C VAL A 282 23.21 -5.14 -10.17
N GLU A 283 24.46 -4.74 -9.90
CA GLU A 283 24.86 -3.99 -8.71
C GLU A 283 24.16 -2.63 -8.65
N ASP A 284 24.04 -1.94 -9.78
CA ASP A 284 23.38 -0.63 -9.86
C ASP A 284 21.86 -0.73 -9.64
N LEU A 285 21.23 -1.85 -10.00
CA LEU A 285 19.83 -2.12 -9.64
C LEU A 285 19.67 -2.19 -8.11
N ALA A 286 20.59 -2.88 -7.41
CA ALA A 286 20.57 -2.98 -5.95
C ALA A 286 20.87 -1.62 -5.29
N LEU A 287 21.85 -0.87 -5.82
CA LEU A 287 22.21 0.47 -5.36
C LEU A 287 20.99 1.41 -5.39
N PHE A 288 20.30 1.48 -6.54
CA PHE A 288 19.09 2.28 -6.70
C PHE A 288 18.01 1.89 -5.68
N GLN A 289 17.74 0.60 -5.52
CA GLN A 289 16.69 0.12 -4.62
C GLN A 289 16.99 0.45 -3.15
N SER A 290 18.24 0.30 -2.68
CA SER A 290 18.64 0.79 -1.35
C SER A 290 18.50 2.32 -1.24
N ALA A 291 18.98 3.06 -2.24
CA ALA A 291 18.96 4.53 -2.21
C ALA A 291 17.54 5.12 -2.13
N VAL A 292 16.53 4.41 -2.66
CA VAL A 292 15.12 4.80 -2.61
C VAL A 292 14.44 4.31 -1.32
N LEU A 293 14.59 3.02 -0.98
CA LEU A 293 13.82 2.40 0.10
C LEU A 293 14.38 2.69 1.51
N ASP A 294 15.68 2.96 1.64
CA ASP A 294 16.29 3.37 2.92
C ASP A 294 15.90 4.81 3.33
N GLN A 295 15.15 5.52 2.47
CA GLN A 295 14.52 6.81 2.77
C GLN A 295 13.06 6.71 3.21
N GLU A 296 12.55 5.50 3.45
CA GLU A 296 11.24 5.21 4.04
C GLU A 296 10.04 5.85 3.29
N PRO A 297 9.92 5.65 1.95
CA PRO A 297 8.94 6.36 1.12
C PRO A 297 7.47 6.10 1.46
N TRP A 298 7.17 5.03 2.19
CA TRP A 298 5.85 4.67 2.70
C TRP A 298 5.29 5.69 3.71
N ASP A 299 6.14 6.53 4.33
CA ASP A 299 5.71 7.63 5.19
C ASP A 299 5.09 8.80 4.40
N ILE A 300 5.29 8.84 3.07
CA ILE A 300 4.72 9.85 2.15
C ILE A 300 3.65 9.24 1.23
N GLU A 301 3.89 8.03 0.73
CA GLU A 301 2.94 7.26 -0.09
C GLU A 301 2.44 6.04 0.69
N THR A 302 1.36 6.25 1.46
CA THR A 302 0.83 5.28 2.44
C THR A 302 0.21 4.02 1.83
N SER A 303 0.13 3.92 0.51
CA SER A 303 -0.24 2.69 -0.21
C SER A 303 0.91 1.68 -0.31
N LEU A 304 2.15 2.12 -0.07
CA LEU A 304 3.34 1.26 -0.14
C LEU A 304 3.41 0.30 1.05
N VAL A 305 3.99 -0.87 0.80
CA VAL A 305 4.32 -1.81 1.88
C VAL A 305 5.62 -1.36 2.55
N PRO A 306 5.65 -1.13 3.88
CA PRO A 306 6.84 -0.65 4.58
C PRO A 306 7.90 -1.75 4.71
N LEU A 307 8.68 -1.93 3.64
CA LEU A 307 9.62 -3.03 3.47
C LEU A 307 11.01 -2.51 3.04
N PRO A 308 11.89 -2.17 4.01
CA PRO A 308 13.26 -1.73 3.75
C PRO A 308 14.05 -2.72 2.90
N TRP A 309 15.06 -2.24 2.17
CA TRP A 309 15.89 -3.07 1.30
C TRP A 309 16.86 -3.93 2.13
N LYS A 310 16.71 -5.25 2.07
CA LYS A 310 17.49 -6.19 2.89
C LYS A 310 18.82 -6.53 2.25
N ARG A 311 19.89 -6.47 3.03
CA ARG A 311 21.18 -7.05 2.62
C ARG A 311 21.09 -8.58 2.56
N VAL A 312 21.08 -9.11 1.35
CA VAL A 312 21.17 -10.56 1.08
C VAL A 312 22.64 -10.99 1.03
N ALA A 313 22.97 -12.13 1.64
CA ALA A 313 24.31 -12.70 1.57
C ALA A 313 24.58 -13.28 0.16
N PRO A 314 25.83 -13.26 -0.36
CA PRO A 314 26.14 -13.82 -1.67
C PRO A 314 25.69 -15.27 -1.81
N LEU A 315 24.70 -15.52 -2.66
CA LEU A 315 24.16 -16.85 -2.92
C LEU A 315 25.22 -17.74 -3.59
N GLN A 316 25.27 -19.00 -3.19
CA GLN A 316 26.12 -20.02 -3.81
C GLN A 316 25.30 -20.89 -4.77
N ALA A 317 25.96 -21.50 -5.75
CA ALA A 317 25.29 -22.27 -6.80
C ALA A 317 24.49 -23.47 -6.25
N ASP A 318 25.05 -24.19 -5.28
CA ASP A 318 24.44 -25.35 -4.62
C ASP A 318 23.26 -24.99 -3.70
N GLN A 319 23.06 -23.70 -3.39
CA GLN A 319 21.98 -23.22 -2.51
C GLN A 319 20.68 -22.91 -3.25
N ILE A 320 20.69 -22.84 -4.58
CA ILE A 320 19.53 -22.42 -5.37
C ILE A 320 19.04 -23.50 -6.35
N THR A 321 17.72 -23.64 -6.44
CA THR A 321 17.03 -24.42 -7.47
C THR A 321 16.40 -23.47 -8.48
N ILE A 322 16.83 -23.55 -9.74
CA ILE A 322 16.25 -22.80 -10.85
C ILE A 322 15.32 -23.73 -11.64
N GLY A 323 14.05 -23.35 -11.75
CA GLY A 323 13.10 -23.94 -12.68
C GLY A 323 13.26 -23.30 -14.06
N VAL A 324 13.24 -24.09 -15.13
CA VAL A 324 13.35 -23.59 -16.51
C VAL A 324 12.00 -23.70 -17.20
N ILE A 325 11.44 -22.57 -17.59
CA ILE A 325 10.35 -22.49 -18.57
C ILE A 325 11.02 -22.34 -19.93
N TRP A 326 10.91 -23.38 -20.76
CA TRP A 326 11.48 -23.40 -22.10
C TRP A 326 10.68 -22.54 -23.08
N ASP A 327 9.35 -22.62 -22.98
CA ASP A 327 8.38 -21.76 -23.64
C ASP A 327 7.17 -21.58 -22.70
N ASP A 328 6.32 -20.57 -22.95
CA ASP A 328 5.18 -20.23 -22.07
C ASP A 328 3.94 -21.13 -22.24
N GLY A 329 4.02 -22.20 -23.05
CA GLY A 329 2.89 -23.07 -23.36
C GLY A 329 1.93 -22.50 -24.42
N VAL A 330 2.12 -21.24 -24.85
CA VAL A 330 1.24 -20.54 -25.80
C VAL A 330 1.97 -20.24 -27.12
N ILE A 331 3.15 -19.63 -27.06
CA ILE A 331 3.98 -19.23 -28.21
C ILE A 331 5.39 -19.79 -28.08
N HIS A 332 5.87 -20.49 -29.10
CA HIS A 332 7.25 -21.00 -29.15
C HIS A 332 8.29 -19.86 -29.31
N PRO A 333 9.40 -19.86 -28.55
CA PRO A 333 10.45 -18.88 -28.71
C PRO A 333 11.30 -19.15 -29.95
N HIS A 334 11.72 -18.08 -30.62
CA HIS A 334 12.58 -18.13 -31.81
C HIS A 334 13.93 -18.81 -31.52
N PRO A 335 14.60 -19.38 -32.55
CA PRO A 335 15.91 -20.04 -32.43
C PRO A 335 16.96 -19.36 -31.52
N PRO A 336 17.23 -18.04 -31.58
CA PRO A 336 18.24 -17.41 -30.72
C PRO A 336 17.90 -17.49 -29.22
N VAL A 337 16.64 -17.35 -28.86
CA VAL A 337 16.17 -17.42 -27.47
C VAL A 337 16.23 -18.86 -26.96
N SER A 338 15.77 -19.82 -27.79
CA SER A 338 15.91 -21.25 -27.55
C SER A 338 17.38 -21.67 -27.34
N ARG A 339 18.30 -21.15 -28.15
CA ARG A 339 19.76 -21.38 -28.00
C ARG A 339 20.29 -20.78 -26.70
N ALA A 340 19.90 -19.55 -26.37
CA ALA A 340 20.35 -18.87 -25.16
C ALA A 340 19.88 -19.57 -23.87
N LEU A 341 18.65 -20.10 -23.83
CA LEU A 341 18.18 -20.95 -22.74
C LEU A 341 19.03 -22.21 -22.60
N LYS A 342 19.25 -22.96 -23.70
CA LYS A 342 20.08 -24.18 -23.70
C LYS A 342 21.51 -23.89 -23.21
N TYR A 343 22.10 -22.79 -23.66
CA TYR A 343 23.42 -22.30 -23.24
C TYR A 343 23.47 -21.95 -21.74
N ALA A 344 22.49 -21.18 -21.25
CA ALA A 344 22.41 -20.78 -19.85
C ALA A 344 22.23 -22.00 -18.94
N VAL A 345 21.32 -22.92 -19.29
CA VAL A 345 21.08 -24.17 -18.56
C VAL A 345 22.33 -25.04 -18.50
N ALA A 346 23.06 -25.19 -19.61
CA ALA A 346 24.31 -25.96 -19.64
C ALA A 346 25.38 -25.36 -18.72
N LYS A 347 25.56 -24.03 -18.74
CA LYS A 347 26.51 -23.33 -17.86
C LYS A 347 26.12 -23.40 -16.38
N LEU A 348 24.83 -23.18 -16.06
CA LEU A 348 24.31 -23.27 -14.69
C LEU A 348 24.49 -24.67 -14.11
N LYS A 349 24.16 -25.72 -14.86
CA LYS A 349 24.42 -27.12 -14.47
C LYS A 349 25.92 -27.38 -14.27
N LYS A 350 26.80 -26.90 -15.17
CA LYS A 350 28.27 -27.02 -15.03
C LYS A 350 28.82 -26.27 -13.79
N ALA A 351 28.18 -25.18 -13.38
CA ALA A 351 28.53 -24.41 -12.19
C ALA A 351 27.97 -25.00 -10.87
N GLY A 352 27.28 -26.14 -10.92
CA GLY A 352 26.71 -26.80 -9.73
C GLY A 352 25.33 -26.26 -9.31
N VAL A 353 24.70 -25.40 -10.12
CA VAL A 353 23.32 -24.96 -9.85
C VAL A 353 22.35 -26.10 -10.09
N LYS A 354 21.43 -26.34 -9.15
CA LYS A 354 20.35 -27.30 -9.36
C LYS A 354 19.34 -26.71 -10.35
N VAL A 355 19.39 -27.17 -11.59
CA VAL A 355 18.45 -26.76 -12.64
C VAL A 355 17.45 -27.89 -12.90
N VAL A 356 16.17 -27.58 -12.83
CA VAL A 356 15.05 -28.50 -13.12
C VAL A 356 14.17 -27.90 -14.21
N ASP A 357 13.55 -28.75 -15.03
CA ASP A 357 12.49 -28.29 -15.93
C ASP A 357 11.25 -27.93 -15.09
N PHE A 358 10.57 -26.84 -15.47
CA PHE A 358 9.40 -26.34 -14.76
C PHE A 358 8.36 -25.92 -15.79
N GLU A 359 7.28 -26.71 -15.90
CA GLU A 359 6.23 -26.47 -16.88
C GLU A 359 5.49 -25.14 -16.58
N PRO A 360 5.13 -24.35 -17.61
CA PRO A 360 4.33 -23.14 -17.45
C PRO A 360 2.95 -23.51 -16.90
N TYR A 361 2.62 -23.02 -15.71
CA TYR A 361 1.34 -23.34 -15.08
C TYR A 361 0.21 -22.46 -15.62
N ASP A 362 -0.53 -23.00 -16.60
CA ASP A 362 -1.78 -22.43 -17.14
C ASP A 362 -1.66 -20.95 -17.58
N HIS A 363 -0.62 -20.67 -18.37
CA HIS A 363 -0.35 -19.30 -18.84
C HIS A 363 -1.45 -18.74 -19.73
N GLN A 364 -2.19 -19.57 -20.48
CA GLN A 364 -3.32 -19.07 -21.29
C GLN A 364 -4.41 -18.44 -20.41
N ASN A 365 -4.86 -19.12 -19.34
CA ASN A 365 -5.80 -18.55 -18.38
C ASN A 365 -5.23 -17.30 -17.68
N GLY A 366 -3.92 -17.32 -17.36
CA GLY A 366 -3.22 -16.12 -16.87
C GLY A 366 -3.28 -14.94 -17.85
N MET A 367 -3.18 -15.21 -19.15
CA MET A 367 -3.34 -14.22 -20.22
C MET A 367 -4.78 -13.74 -20.35
N ASP A 368 -5.76 -14.65 -20.34
CA ASP A 368 -7.19 -14.32 -20.44
C ASP A 368 -7.64 -13.41 -19.28
N ILE A 369 -7.08 -13.61 -18.07
CA ILE A 369 -7.35 -12.73 -16.93
C ILE A 369 -6.64 -11.38 -17.10
N VAL A 370 -5.36 -11.36 -17.52
CA VAL A 370 -4.59 -10.10 -17.54
C VAL A 370 -5.03 -9.14 -18.66
N THR A 371 -5.39 -9.64 -19.84
CA THR A 371 -5.86 -8.78 -20.95
C THR A 371 -7.18 -8.09 -20.62
N ALA A 372 -8.12 -8.82 -20.02
CA ALA A 372 -9.38 -8.26 -19.53
C ALA A 372 -9.17 -7.22 -18.41
N LEU A 373 -8.14 -7.39 -17.57
CA LEU A 373 -7.84 -6.46 -16.48
C LEU A 373 -6.95 -5.28 -16.88
N TYR A 374 -6.24 -5.30 -18.02
CA TYR A 374 -5.52 -4.13 -18.53
C TYR A 374 -6.46 -2.99 -18.94
N PHE A 375 -7.61 -3.34 -19.52
CA PHE A 375 -8.58 -2.40 -20.07
C PHE A 375 -9.99 -2.69 -19.53
N PRO A 376 -10.24 -2.51 -18.21
CA PRO A 376 -11.53 -2.84 -17.60
C PRO A 376 -12.67 -1.95 -18.11
N ASP A 377 -12.35 -0.79 -18.67
CA ASP A 377 -13.26 0.17 -19.31
C ASP A 377 -13.34 -0.02 -20.84
N ALA A 378 -12.92 -1.18 -21.38
CA ALA A 378 -12.73 -1.42 -22.81
C ALA A 378 -11.81 -0.39 -23.51
N ALA A 379 -10.82 0.12 -22.77
CA ALA A 379 -9.88 1.17 -23.19
C ALA A 379 -10.56 2.50 -23.56
N LYS A 380 -11.78 2.74 -23.07
CA LYS A 380 -12.56 3.94 -23.40
C LYS A 380 -11.80 5.21 -23.02
N THR A 381 -11.21 5.27 -21.83
CA THR A 381 -10.48 6.44 -21.33
C THR A 381 -9.33 6.83 -22.28
N GLN A 382 -8.58 5.85 -22.80
CA GLN A 382 -7.50 6.07 -23.74
C GLN A 382 -8.01 6.44 -25.14
N LYS A 383 -9.08 5.79 -25.61
CA LYS A 383 -9.73 6.08 -26.90
C LYS A 383 -10.31 7.49 -26.96
N ASP A 384 -10.97 7.94 -25.89
CA ASP A 384 -11.54 9.29 -25.77
C ASP A 384 -10.44 10.35 -25.88
N LEU A 385 -9.32 10.19 -25.17
CA LEU A 385 -8.19 11.13 -25.20
C LEU A 385 -7.50 11.21 -26.56
N LEU A 386 -7.35 10.08 -27.27
CA LEU A 386 -6.83 10.09 -28.65
C LEU A 386 -7.79 10.80 -29.61
N ALA A 387 -9.11 10.62 -29.42
CA ALA A 387 -10.13 11.29 -30.23
C ALA A 387 -10.17 12.81 -29.97
N GLU A 388 -10.00 13.26 -28.72
CA GLU A 388 -9.90 14.69 -28.34
C GLU A 388 -8.57 15.33 -28.79
N GLY A 389 -7.48 14.56 -28.74
CA GLY A 389 -6.18 14.96 -29.26
C GLY A 389 -6.21 15.17 -30.78
N GLY A 390 -6.86 14.23 -31.48
CA GLY A 390 -7.04 14.23 -32.93
C GLY A 390 -5.86 13.62 -33.70
N GLU A 391 -4.86 13.07 -33.00
CA GLU A 391 -3.72 12.40 -33.63
C GLU A 391 -4.08 11.06 -34.31
N PRO A 392 -3.33 10.63 -35.33
CA PRO A 392 -3.45 9.29 -35.88
C PRO A 392 -3.20 8.22 -34.83
N VAL A 393 -4.11 7.24 -34.74
CA VAL A 393 -3.96 6.05 -33.88
C VAL A 393 -3.00 5.06 -34.56
N ALA A 394 -1.93 4.67 -33.86
CA ALA A 394 -0.93 3.75 -34.38
C ALA A 394 -1.49 2.32 -34.52
N PRO A 395 -1.02 1.51 -35.49
CA PRO A 395 -1.45 0.13 -35.66
C PRO A 395 -1.29 -0.73 -34.40
N LEU A 396 -0.21 -0.53 -33.64
CA LEU A 396 0.00 -1.23 -32.36
C LEU A 396 -0.94 -0.73 -31.25
N THR A 397 -1.44 0.51 -31.30
CA THR A 397 -2.45 1.01 -30.35
C THR A 397 -3.79 0.36 -30.63
N THR A 398 -4.18 0.29 -31.91
CA THR A 398 -5.37 -0.45 -32.36
C THR A 398 -5.28 -1.93 -31.96
N TRP A 399 -4.14 -2.58 -32.16
CA TRP A 399 -3.91 -3.96 -31.73
C TRP A 399 -4.00 -4.10 -30.19
N ALA A 400 -3.32 -3.24 -29.43
CA ALA A 400 -3.29 -3.31 -27.98
C ALA A 400 -4.67 -3.08 -27.35
N PHE A 401 -5.49 -2.16 -27.88
CA PHE A 401 -6.87 -1.99 -27.42
C PHE A 401 -7.80 -3.12 -27.89
N GLY A 402 -7.49 -3.74 -29.04
CA GLY A 402 -8.20 -4.90 -29.58
C GLY A 402 -8.03 -6.21 -28.78
N VAL A 403 -7.11 -6.26 -27.81
CA VAL A 403 -7.01 -7.40 -26.87
C VAL A 403 -8.01 -7.33 -25.72
N SER A 404 -8.69 -6.19 -25.55
CA SER A 404 -9.72 -6.00 -24.52
C SER A 404 -11.05 -6.61 -24.94
N ARG A 405 -11.99 -6.72 -24.00
CA ARG A 405 -13.39 -6.98 -24.35
C ARG A 405 -13.95 -5.77 -25.11
N GLU A 406 -14.90 -6.03 -26.01
CA GLU A 406 -15.61 -4.96 -26.74
C GLU A 406 -16.37 -4.03 -25.78
N GLU A 407 -17.01 -4.61 -24.77
CA GLU A 407 -17.78 -3.90 -23.75
C GLU A 407 -17.01 -3.79 -22.41
N PRO A 408 -17.16 -2.67 -21.67
CA PRO A 408 -16.61 -2.51 -20.33
C PRO A 408 -17.03 -3.61 -19.34
N LEU A 409 -16.14 -3.91 -18.40
CA LEU A 409 -16.45 -4.78 -17.27
C LEU A 409 -17.39 -4.06 -16.29
N SER A 410 -18.46 -4.74 -15.89
CA SER A 410 -19.19 -4.33 -14.68
C SER A 410 -18.32 -4.50 -13.42
N VAL A 411 -18.63 -3.76 -12.36
CA VAL A 411 -17.92 -3.87 -11.07
C VAL A 411 -17.88 -5.32 -10.54
N PRO A 412 -18.98 -6.11 -10.56
CA PRO A 412 -18.94 -7.52 -10.18
C PRO A 412 -18.04 -8.40 -11.07
N GLU A 413 -17.98 -8.16 -12.38
CA GLU A 413 -17.09 -8.89 -13.28
C GLU A 413 -15.61 -8.59 -13.00
N ASN A 414 -15.28 -7.32 -12.75
CA ASN A 414 -13.93 -6.93 -12.34
C ASN A 414 -13.54 -7.60 -11.01
N TRP A 415 -14.44 -7.62 -10.02
CA TRP A 415 -14.22 -8.33 -8.76
C TRP A 415 -14.03 -9.84 -8.96
N ALA A 416 -14.83 -10.48 -9.83
CA ALA A 416 -14.66 -11.90 -10.16
C ALA A 416 -13.31 -12.19 -10.82
N LEU A 417 -12.84 -11.31 -11.72
CA LEU A 417 -11.51 -11.41 -12.33
C LEU A 417 -10.38 -11.19 -11.30
N ASN A 418 -10.55 -10.27 -10.34
CA ASN A 418 -9.60 -10.10 -9.23
C ASN A 418 -9.51 -11.35 -8.33
N VAL A 419 -10.64 -12.02 -8.06
CA VAL A 419 -10.66 -13.30 -7.34
C VAL A 419 -9.97 -14.40 -8.15
N ARG A 420 -10.21 -14.49 -9.48
CA ARG A 420 -9.50 -15.43 -10.37
C ARG A 420 -7.98 -15.17 -10.38
N ARG A 421 -7.56 -13.91 -10.50
CA ARG A 421 -6.16 -13.46 -10.42
C ARG A 421 -5.49 -13.92 -9.13
N ASP A 422 -6.13 -13.70 -7.99
CA ASP A 422 -5.53 -14.03 -6.69
C ASP A 422 -5.53 -15.55 -6.42
N THR A 423 -6.52 -16.28 -6.93
CA THR A 423 -6.49 -17.76 -6.97
C THR A 423 -5.31 -18.26 -7.81
N TYR A 424 -5.13 -17.73 -9.03
CA TYR A 424 -4.02 -18.08 -9.92
C TYR A 424 -2.65 -17.79 -9.29
N ARG A 425 -2.50 -16.66 -8.58
CA ARG A 425 -1.29 -16.34 -7.78
C ARG A 425 -0.96 -17.41 -6.75
N GLU A 426 -1.96 -17.85 -5.98
CA GLU A 426 -1.78 -18.89 -4.96
C GLU A 426 -1.42 -20.24 -5.58
N ASP A 427 -2.11 -20.63 -6.65
CA ASP A 427 -1.88 -21.89 -7.36
C ASP A 427 -0.48 -21.95 -7.98
N TYR A 428 -0.05 -20.89 -8.67
CA TYR A 428 1.28 -20.80 -9.25
C TYR A 428 2.39 -20.83 -8.17
N HIS A 429 2.20 -20.10 -7.06
CA HIS A 429 3.13 -20.15 -5.94
C HIS A 429 3.21 -21.55 -5.32
N ARG A 430 2.07 -22.26 -5.22
CA ARG A 430 2.01 -23.64 -4.77
C ARG A 430 2.80 -24.56 -5.70
N LYS A 431 2.64 -24.42 -7.01
CA LYS A 431 3.39 -25.20 -8.01
C LYS A 431 4.90 -24.99 -7.92
N MET A 432 5.37 -23.75 -7.80
CA MET A 432 6.80 -23.47 -7.55
C MET A 432 7.30 -24.14 -6.26
N LYS A 433 6.48 -24.15 -5.20
CA LYS A 433 6.82 -24.75 -3.91
C LYS A 433 6.83 -26.29 -3.96
N GLU A 434 5.88 -26.91 -4.65
CA GLU A 434 5.79 -28.36 -4.86
C GLU A 434 7.04 -28.90 -5.56
N HIS A 435 7.54 -28.19 -6.58
CA HIS A 435 8.75 -28.55 -7.32
C HIS A 435 10.06 -28.10 -6.64
N GLY A 436 9.97 -27.42 -5.48
CA GLY A 436 11.14 -26.90 -4.76
C GLY A 436 11.90 -25.80 -5.49
N VAL A 437 11.27 -25.12 -6.46
CA VAL A 437 11.86 -24.06 -7.28
C VAL A 437 12.02 -22.79 -6.45
N ASN A 438 13.20 -22.17 -6.50
CA ASN A 438 13.48 -20.87 -5.88
C ASN A 438 13.22 -19.72 -6.86
N PHE A 439 13.75 -19.84 -8.07
CA PHE A 439 13.68 -18.86 -9.15
C PHE A 439 13.30 -19.55 -10.47
N VAL A 440 12.66 -18.81 -11.39
CA VAL A 440 12.35 -19.30 -12.74
C VAL A 440 13.24 -18.58 -13.76
N LEU A 441 13.94 -19.34 -14.60
CA LEU A 441 14.61 -18.83 -15.80
C LEU A 441 13.68 -19.06 -17.00
N CYS A 442 13.45 -18.01 -17.78
CA CYS A 442 12.52 -18.02 -18.91
C CYS A 442 12.92 -17.00 -19.99
N PRO A 443 12.31 -17.05 -21.19
CA PRO A 443 12.42 -15.97 -22.18
C PRO A 443 11.98 -14.61 -21.63
N ALA A 444 12.53 -13.54 -22.20
CA ALA A 444 12.09 -12.16 -21.97
C ALA A 444 11.06 -11.69 -23.02
N TYR A 445 11.04 -12.33 -24.19
CA TYR A 445 10.17 -12.09 -25.33
C TYR A 445 10.22 -13.34 -26.25
N VAL A 446 9.39 -13.41 -27.29
CA VAL A 446 9.39 -14.53 -28.25
C VAL A 446 10.76 -14.69 -28.93
N GLY A 447 11.36 -13.58 -29.34
CA GLY A 447 12.67 -13.53 -29.99
C GLY A 447 13.62 -12.53 -29.34
N VAL A 448 14.61 -12.09 -30.11
CA VAL A 448 15.34 -10.84 -29.84
C VAL A 448 14.44 -9.62 -30.14
N ALA A 449 15.03 -8.42 -30.24
CA ALA A 449 14.31 -7.22 -30.62
C ALA A 449 13.44 -7.41 -31.88
N ALA A 450 12.15 -7.12 -31.77
CA ALA A 450 11.22 -7.23 -32.89
C ALA A 450 11.50 -6.17 -33.99
N THR A 451 10.95 -6.38 -35.18
CA THR A 451 10.88 -5.31 -36.19
C THR A 451 10.00 -4.16 -35.71
N LEU A 452 10.21 -2.96 -36.24
CA LEU A 452 9.37 -1.79 -35.96
C LEU A 452 7.89 -2.08 -36.31
N GLY A 453 6.98 -1.84 -35.38
CA GLY A 453 5.56 -2.20 -35.48
C GLY A 453 5.24 -3.69 -35.25
N GLY A 454 6.24 -4.54 -35.02
CA GLY A 454 6.08 -6.01 -34.97
C GLY A 454 5.77 -6.61 -33.59
N GLY A 455 5.84 -5.82 -32.51
CA GLY A 455 5.76 -6.27 -31.11
C GLY A 455 4.35 -6.66 -30.62
N GLN A 456 3.76 -7.72 -31.19
CA GLN A 456 2.36 -8.14 -30.97
C GLN A 456 2.21 -9.36 -30.02
N TYR A 457 3.11 -9.52 -29.05
CA TYR A 457 2.97 -10.54 -28.01
C TYR A 457 3.69 -10.16 -26.71
N TRP A 458 2.98 -10.18 -25.57
CA TRP A 458 3.52 -9.78 -24.27
C TRP A 458 3.51 -10.88 -23.19
N GLY A 459 3.09 -12.11 -23.52
CA GLY A 459 2.84 -13.17 -22.52
C GLY A 459 4.03 -13.49 -21.62
N TYR A 460 5.22 -13.64 -22.21
CA TYR A 460 6.48 -13.87 -21.50
C TYR A 460 6.81 -12.85 -20.39
N THR A 461 6.23 -11.66 -20.42
CA THR A 461 6.37 -10.64 -19.36
C THR A 461 5.11 -10.42 -18.56
N SER A 462 3.92 -10.39 -19.18
CA SER A 462 2.63 -10.12 -18.54
C SER A 462 2.25 -11.12 -17.45
N ILE A 463 2.60 -12.40 -17.61
CA ILE A 463 2.35 -13.44 -16.59
C ILE A 463 2.98 -13.07 -15.25
N TRP A 464 4.15 -12.44 -15.24
CA TRP A 464 4.83 -12.05 -14.01
C TRP A 464 4.27 -10.75 -13.39
N ASN A 465 3.60 -9.90 -14.17
CA ASN A 465 2.82 -8.78 -13.63
C ASN A 465 1.55 -9.27 -12.94
N ILE A 466 0.78 -10.14 -13.60
CA ILE A 466 -0.44 -10.68 -12.99
C ILE A 466 -0.12 -11.53 -11.76
N LEU A 467 0.95 -12.32 -11.77
CA LEU A 467 1.44 -13.06 -10.59
C LEU A 467 2.05 -12.15 -9.50
N ASP A 468 2.30 -10.88 -9.81
CA ASP A 468 3.01 -9.91 -8.99
C ASP A 468 4.36 -10.41 -8.45
N GLN A 469 5.16 -11.03 -9.34
CA GLN A 469 6.48 -11.58 -9.00
C GLN A 469 7.61 -10.64 -9.45
N PRO A 470 8.65 -10.41 -8.61
CA PRO A 470 9.80 -9.63 -9.02
C PRO A 470 10.59 -10.38 -10.09
N SER A 471 11.08 -9.66 -11.09
CA SER A 471 11.79 -10.23 -12.24
C SER A 471 12.88 -9.29 -12.73
N VAL A 472 14.01 -9.86 -13.12
CA VAL A 472 15.17 -9.12 -13.63
C VAL A 472 15.58 -9.68 -14.98
N ILE A 473 15.74 -8.78 -15.94
CA ILE A 473 16.38 -9.09 -17.22
C ILE A 473 17.89 -9.00 -17.08
N PHE A 474 18.59 -9.94 -17.72
CA PHE A 474 20.04 -9.88 -17.88
C PHE A 474 20.45 -10.28 -19.30
N PRO A 475 21.43 -9.59 -19.91
CA PRO A 475 21.99 -10.01 -21.19
C PRO A 475 22.79 -11.31 -21.00
N THR A 476 22.73 -12.21 -21.98
CA THR A 476 23.45 -13.49 -21.90
C THR A 476 24.92 -13.42 -22.34
N GLY A 477 25.31 -12.32 -22.99
CA GLY A 477 26.58 -12.20 -23.71
C GLY A 477 26.55 -12.81 -25.12
N LEU A 478 25.45 -13.47 -25.51
CA LEU A 478 25.22 -13.93 -26.88
C LEU A 478 24.51 -12.86 -27.71
N LYS A 479 24.79 -12.88 -29.01
CA LYS A 479 24.04 -12.19 -30.06
C LYS A 479 23.34 -13.21 -30.95
N ALA A 480 22.30 -12.79 -31.67
CA ALA A 480 21.69 -13.57 -32.74
C ALA A 480 22.67 -13.71 -33.92
N ASP A 481 22.79 -14.94 -34.43
CA ASP A 481 23.76 -15.34 -35.45
C ASP A 481 23.03 -16.12 -36.56
N PRO A 482 22.85 -15.55 -37.77
CA PRO A 482 22.12 -16.21 -38.85
C PRO A 482 22.68 -17.57 -39.28
N THR A 483 23.95 -17.87 -38.97
CA THR A 483 24.59 -19.15 -39.32
C THR A 483 24.27 -20.28 -38.33
N ILE A 484 23.79 -19.92 -37.13
CA ILE A 484 23.46 -20.85 -36.04
C ILE A 484 21.95 -20.86 -35.78
N ASP A 485 21.33 -19.68 -35.78
CA ASP A 485 19.92 -19.44 -35.50
C ASP A 485 19.09 -19.55 -36.78
N VAL A 486 19.19 -20.67 -37.49
CA VAL A 486 18.41 -20.89 -38.72
C VAL A 486 16.92 -21.11 -38.41
N ALA A 487 16.05 -20.71 -39.32
CA ALA A 487 14.61 -20.94 -39.20
C ALA A 487 14.27 -22.45 -39.18
N GLU A 488 13.42 -22.85 -38.23
CA GLU A 488 13.10 -24.25 -37.98
C GLU A 488 12.32 -24.89 -39.15
N GLN A 489 12.73 -26.08 -39.57
CA GLN A 489 12.08 -26.84 -40.63
C GLN A 489 11.03 -27.79 -40.04
N GLY A 490 9.81 -27.78 -40.58
CA GLY A 490 8.72 -28.65 -40.11
C GLY A 490 8.08 -28.21 -38.79
N TYR A 491 8.21 -26.92 -38.44
CA TYR A 491 7.57 -26.31 -37.27
C TYR A 491 6.04 -26.51 -37.28
N ILE A 492 5.47 -26.86 -36.11
CA ILE A 492 4.04 -27.10 -35.93
C ILE A 492 3.48 -26.06 -34.94
N PRO A 493 2.71 -25.06 -35.42
CA PRO A 493 2.13 -24.03 -34.56
C PRO A 493 1.03 -24.59 -33.66
N ARG A 494 0.95 -24.08 -32.43
CA ARG A 494 -0.13 -24.36 -31.46
C ARG A 494 -1.41 -23.58 -31.75
N SER A 495 -1.27 -22.42 -32.40
CA SER A 495 -2.37 -21.49 -32.71
C SER A 495 -2.00 -20.56 -33.87
N GLU A 496 -2.97 -19.81 -34.40
CA GLU A 496 -2.71 -18.75 -35.39
C GLU A 496 -1.77 -17.66 -34.85
N ALA A 497 -1.79 -17.40 -33.54
CA ALA A 497 -0.86 -16.46 -32.91
C ALA A 497 0.57 -17.00 -32.90
N ASP A 498 0.74 -18.28 -32.58
CA ASP A 498 2.03 -18.98 -32.59
C ASP A 498 2.61 -19.01 -34.01
N GLU A 499 1.80 -19.35 -35.01
CA GLU A 499 2.20 -19.31 -36.42
C GLU A 499 2.57 -17.89 -36.89
N ARG A 500 1.80 -16.87 -36.49
CA ARG A 500 2.09 -15.47 -36.82
C ARG A 500 3.42 -15.01 -36.23
N GLU A 501 3.69 -15.30 -34.95
CA GLU A 501 4.96 -14.91 -34.34
C GLU A 501 6.14 -15.71 -34.89
N PHE A 502 5.97 -17.01 -35.20
CA PHE A 502 6.99 -17.83 -35.87
C PHE A 502 7.37 -17.25 -37.24
N ARG A 503 6.38 -16.93 -38.09
CA ARG A 503 6.59 -16.38 -39.44
C ARG A 503 7.31 -15.02 -39.46
N LYS A 504 7.42 -14.31 -38.34
CA LYS A 504 8.21 -13.07 -38.23
C LYS A 504 9.73 -13.32 -38.21
N TYR A 505 10.18 -14.55 -37.97
CA TYR A 505 11.61 -14.83 -37.82
C TYR A 505 12.32 -15.03 -39.16
N VAL A 506 13.14 -14.04 -39.54
CA VAL A 506 14.05 -14.05 -40.70
C VAL A 506 15.47 -13.83 -40.16
N PRO A 507 16.35 -14.85 -40.14
CA PRO A 507 17.61 -14.80 -39.37
C PRO A 507 18.47 -13.56 -39.65
N GLU A 508 18.61 -13.17 -40.92
CA GLU A 508 19.42 -12.05 -41.39
C GLU A 508 18.91 -10.69 -40.86
N THR A 509 17.59 -10.53 -40.70
CA THR A 509 16.97 -9.31 -40.17
C THR A 509 17.38 -9.04 -38.72
N PHE A 510 17.63 -10.11 -37.96
CA PHE A 510 17.91 -10.06 -36.52
C PHE A 510 19.40 -10.20 -36.18
N ALA A 511 20.28 -10.26 -37.18
CA ALA A 511 21.72 -10.40 -36.99
C ALA A 511 22.29 -9.39 -35.98
N GLU A 512 23.24 -9.84 -35.17
CA GLU A 512 23.90 -9.08 -34.09
C GLU A 512 23.03 -8.59 -32.92
N ALA A 513 21.71 -8.71 -32.98
CA ALA A 513 20.84 -8.28 -31.89
C ALA A 513 21.17 -9.03 -30.58
N PRO A 514 21.21 -8.35 -29.43
CA PRO A 514 21.56 -8.98 -28.15
C PRO A 514 20.50 -9.99 -27.73
N ILE A 515 20.92 -11.10 -27.12
CA ILE A 515 20.00 -12.08 -26.55
C ILE A 515 20.03 -11.96 -25.03
N ALA A 516 18.87 -11.69 -24.44
CA ALA A 516 18.67 -11.56 -22.99
C ALA A 516 17.65 -12.58 -22.49
N LEU A 517 17.72 -12.90 -21.20
CA LEU A 517 16.79 -13.81 -20.51
C LEU A 517 16.25 -13.14 -19.24
N GLN A 518 15.17 -13.71 -18.72
CA GLN A 518 14.47 -13.24 -17.54
C GLN A 518 14.65 -14.22 -16.38
N LEU A 519 15.13 -13.74 -15.23
CA LEU A 519 15.09 -14.48 -13.97
C LEU A 519 13.98 -13.90 -13.08
N VAL A 520 13.07 -14.76 -12.65
CA VAL A 520 11.89 -14.42 -11.84
C VAL A 520 12.04 -15.03 -10.44
N GLY A 521 11.75 -14.24 -9.42
CA GLY A 521 11.71 -14.70 -8.02
C GLY A 521 10.31 -14.67 -7.44
N LYS A 522 10.23 -14.88 -6.13
CA LYS A 522 8.95 -14.94 -5.41
C LYS A 522 8.52 -13.54 -4.97
N ARG A 523 7.20 -13.31 -4.90
CA ARG A 523 6.61 -12.05 -4.41
C ARG A 523 7.24 -11.62 -3.07
N TYR A 524 7.64 -10.34 -2.97
CA TYR A 524 8.42 -9.76 -1.86
C TYR A 524 9.76 -10.48 -1.55
N ARG A 525 10.43 -10.98 -2.60
CA ARG A 525 11.82 -11.49 -2.58
C ARG A 525 12.67 -10.77 -3.63
N ASP A 526 12.43 -9.48 -3.79
CA ASP A 526 13.08 -8.61 -4.77
C ASP A 526 14.61 -8.66 -4.58
N GLU A 527 15.07 -8.55 -3.33
CA GLU A 527 16.49 -8.60 -2.96
C GLU A 527 17.14 -9.94 -3.31
N GLU A 528 16.49 -11.06 -2.99
CA GLU A 528 17.00 -12.39 -3.36
C GLU A 528 16.96 -12.61 -4.88
N THR A 529 16.04 -11.97 -5.61
CA THR A 529 15.94 -12.05 -7.08
C THR A 529 17.08 -11.29 -7.75
N VAL A 530 17.40 -10.08 -7.28
CA VAL A 530 18.55 -9.31 -7.77
C VAL A 530 19.87 -10.05 -7.43
N ALA A 531 20.01 -10.56 -6.21
CA ALA A 531 21.19 -11.33 -5.80
C ALA A 531 21.37 -12.63 -6.61
N ALA A 532 20.29 -13.37 -6.87
CA ALA A 532 20.33 -14.55 -7.72
C ALA A 532 20.64 -14.21 -9.18
N THR A 533 20.13 -13.08 -9.69
CA THR A 533 20.45 -12.62 -11.03
C THR A 533 21.93 -12.29 -11.18
N GLY A 534 22.59 -11.72 -10.16
CA GLY A 534 24.03 -11.49 -10.21
C GLY A 534 24.87 -12.76 -10.22
N LEU A 535 24.45 -13.82 -9.51
CA LEU A 535 25.07 -15.14 -9.64
C LEU A 535 24.84 -15.74 -11.03
N VAL A 536 23.60 -15.73 -11.52
CA VAL A 536 23.21 -16.33 -12.80
C VAL A 536 23.86 -15.61 -13.98
N SER A 537 23.77 -14.28 -14.06
CA SER A 537 24.33 -13.50 -15.16
C SER A 537 25.86 -13.65 -15.22
N LYS A 538 26.54 -13.65 -14.06
CA LYS A 538 27.98 -13.92 -13.97
C LYS A 538 28.33 -15.29 -14.55
N ILE A 539 27.64 -16.36 -14.13
CA ILE A 539 27.85 -17.72 -14.66
C ILE A 539 27.60 -17.78 -16.17
N VAL A 540 26.50 -17.18 -16.64
CA VAL A 540 26.08 -17.25 -18.06
C VAL A 540 27.01 -16.43 -18.96
N GLN A 541 27.43 -15.24 -18.56
CA GLN A 541 28.28 -14.35 -19.36
C GLN A 541 29.75 -14.77 -19.36
N HIS A 542 30.30 -15.22 -18.22
CA HIS A 542 31.72 -15.58 -18.14
C HIS A 542 32.01 -16.86 -18.94
N GLN A 543 33.04 -16.85 -19.79
CA GLN A 543 33.53 -18.09 -20.39
C GLN A 543 34.14 -18.97 -19.30
N ALA A 544 33.85 -20.27 -19.34
CA ALA A 544 34.67 -21.22 -18.59
C ALA A 544 36.11 -21.15 -19.15
N PRO A 545 37.16 -21.21 -18.32
CA PRO A 545 38.52 -21.29 -18.85
C PRO A 545 38.62 -22.48 -19.79
N PRO A 546 39.32 -22.35 -20.93
CA PRO A 546 39.53 -23.47 -21.83
C PRO A 546 40.19 -24.62 -21.06
N HIS A 547 39.76 -25.85 -21.32
CA HIS A 547 40.42 -27.03 -20.77
C HIS A 547 41.84 -27.08 -21.35
N SER A 548 42.82 -26.66 -20.55
CA SER A 548 44.23 -26.75 -20.92
C SER A 548 44.63 -28.22 -20.98
N SER A 549 44.80 -28.74 -22.19
CA SER A 549 45.71 -29.86 -22.43
C SER A 549 47.07 -29.54 -21.81
N ALA A 550 47.63 -30.48 -21.06
CA ALA A 550 48.91 -30.27 -20.41
C ALA A 550 50.04 -30.13 -21.44
N ASP A 551 50.87 -29.08 -21.29
CA ASP A 551 52.17 -28.97 -21.93
C ASP A 551 53.17 -28.32 -20.93
N PRO A 552 54.24 -29.01 -20.48
CA PRO A 552 54.94 -28.63 -19.25
C PRO A 552 56.35 -28.05 -19.46
N HIS A 553 56.49 -26.84 -20.04
CA HIS A 553 57.82 -26.21 -20.20
C HIS A 553 57.91 -24.69 -19.89
N MET A 554 58.19 -24.38 -18.62
CA MET A 554 59.11 -23.32 -18.13
C MET A 554 58.79 -21.82 -18.42
N PRO A 555 59.48 -20.85 -17.76
CA PRO A 555 59.14 -20.34 -16.43
C PRO A 555 58.66 -18.88 -16.40
N LEU A 556 57.89 -18.50 -15.37
CA LEU A 556 57.54 -17.11 -15.08
C LEU A 556 58.44 -16.49 -13.99
N SER A 557 58.96 -15.30 -14.28
CA SER A 557 59.72 -14.45 -13.36
C SER A 557 58.84 -13.54 -12.50
N SER A 558 59.37 -13.12 -11.35
CA SER A 558 58.71 -12.34 -10.29
C SER A 558 58.31 -10.90 -10.69
N PRO A 559 57.40 -10.25 -9.94
CA PRO A 559 57.77 -9.50 -8.72
C PRO A 559 56.81 -9.77 -7.52
N VAL A 560 57.18 -9.72 -6.23
CA VAL A 560 57.74 -8.61 -5.41
C VAL A 560 56.79 -7.40 -5.34
N ALA A 561 56.32 -6.91 -4.19
CA ALA A 561 56.25 -7.42 -2.82
C ALA A 561 55.18 -6.66 -2.03
N SER A 562 54.66 -7.25 -0.95
CA SER A 562 53.83 -6.57 0.07
C SER A 562 54.36 -6.92 1.48
N PRO A 563 54.56 -5.94 2.39
CA PRO A 563 55.29 -6.19 3.63
C PRO A 563 54.44 -6.69 4.81
N SER A 564 55.11 -7.48 5.66
CA SER A 564 54.96 -7.57 7.13
C SER A 564 53.61 -8.03 7.74
N GLN A 565 53.34 -9.33 7.53
CA GLN A 565 53.38 -10.41 8.55
C GLN A 565 52.55 -10.42 9.86
N PRO A 566 52.28 -11.63 10.42
CA PRO A 566 51.30 -11.90 11.49
C PRO A 566 51.97 -12.50 12.76
N PHE A 567 51.19 -13.08 13.70
CA PHE A 567 51.68 -14.19 14.54
C PHE A 567 50.58 -15.13 15.08
N THR A 568 50.67 -16.42 14.71
CA THR A 568 50.30 -17.66 15.48
C THR A 568 48.85 -17.87 16.00
N VAL A 569 48.33 -19.10 16.17
CA VAL A 569 48.93 -20.35 16.72
C VAL A 569 48.55 -21.62 15.91
N LEU A 570 49.38 -22.67 16.05
CA LEU A 570 49.42 -23.98 15.37
C LEU A 570 48.65 -25.09 16.16
N PRO A 571 48.59 -26.40 15.74
CA PRO A 571 47.33 -27.17 15.74
C PRO A 571 47.39 -28.51 16.55
N LEU A 572 46.68 -29.55 16.04
CA LEU A 572 46.61 -30.98 16.46
C LEU A 572 45.45 -31.29 17.45
N THR A 573 44.77 -32.45 17.44
CA THR A 573 45.01 -33.74 16.75
C THR A 573 43.71 -34.53 16.47
N ARG A 574 43.78 -35.56 15.60
CA ARG A 574 42.72 -36.58 15.35
C ARG A 574 42.55 -37.59 16.50
N THR A 575 41.38 -38.21 16.57
CA THR A 575 41.22 -39.64 16.94
C THR A 575 40.09 -40.29 16.12
N GLN A 576 40.33 -41.51 15.64
CA GLN A 576 39.35 -42.36 14.93
C GLN A 576 38.69 -43.33 15.93
N PHE A 577 37.53 -43.90 15.58
CA PHE A 577 37.37 -45.37 15.54
C PHE A 577 36.15 -45.82 14.71
N GLN A 578 36.28 -47.02 14.15
CA GLN A 578 35.36 -47.85 13.35
C GLN A 578 34.24 -48.50 14.21
N LEU A 579 33.24 -49.30 13.76
CA LEU A 579 32.71 -49.80 12.48
C LEU A 579 31.27 -50.32 12.76
N GLY A 580 30.44 -50.64 11.75
CA GLY A 580 29.21 -51.42 11.99
C GLY A 580 28.20 -51.40 10.83
N ASP A 581 28.08 -52.53 10.13
CA ASP A 581 27.22 -52.72 8.94
C ASP A 581 26.20 -53.85 9.22
N VAL A 582 24.89 -53.60 9.07
CA VAL A 582 23.83 -54.65 8.96
C VAL A 582 22.66 -54.09 8.14
N SER A 583 22.04 -54.95 7.33
CA SER A 583 21.07 -54.62 6.29
C SER A 583 19.59 -54.85 6.65
N SER A 584 18.74 -54.08 5.96
CA SER A 584 17.39 -54.44 5.47
C SER A 584 16.13 -54.41 6.37
N GLN A 585 15.03 -54.06 5.68
CA GLN A 585 13.59 -54.34 5.91
C GLN A 585 12.67 -53.42 6.75
N SER A 586 11.53 -53.17 6.08
CA SER A 586 10.18 -52.83 6.58
C SER A 586 9.84 -51.37 6.92
N ALA A 587 8.63 -50.98 6.52
CA ALA A 587 8.09 -49.64 6.66
C ALA A 587 7.21 -49.52 7.92
N MET A 588 7.56 -48.56 8.79
CA MET A 588 6.69 -48.04 9.85
C MET A 588 6.96 -46.54 10.04
N GLY A 589 5.94 -45.82 10.51
CA GLY A 589 5.92 -44.35 10.50
C GLY A 589 7.05 -43.70 11.30
N ARG A 590 7.69 -42.66 10.73
CA ARG A 590 8.70 -41.86 11.44
C ARG A 590 8.05 -40.90 12.44
N ASP A 591 8.14 -41.23 13.72
CA ASP A 591 7.80 -40.31 14.81
C ASP A 591 8.67 -39.03 14.73
N LYS A 592 8.02 -37.86 14.76
CA LYS A 592 8.70 -36.56 14.72
C LYS A 592 9.31 -36.21 16.09
N LEU A 593 10.65 -36.27 16.16
CA LEU A 593 11.42 -35.64 17.24
C LEU A 593 11.32 -34.12 17.17
N ARG A 594 11.28 -33.45 18.34
CA ARG A 594 11.22 -32.00 18.42
C ARG A 594 12.57 -31.35 18.09
N GLY A 595 12.58 -30.52 17.04
CA GLY A 595 13.63 -29.54 16.78
C GLY A 595 13.63 -28.39 17.80
N LYS A 596 13.95 -28.68 19.06
CA LYS A 596 14.32 -27.68 20.06
C LYS A 596 15.65 -28.08 20.68
N THR A 597 16.64 -27.23 20.50
CA THR A 597 18.02 -27.39 20.95
C THR A 597 18.22 -26.72 22.32
N GLY A 598 19.30 -27.05 23.02
CA GLY A 598 19.60 -26.52 24.37
C GLY A 598 19.31 -27.46 25.55
N CYS A 599 20.05 -27.28 26.64
CA CYS A 599 20.10 -28.17 27.81
C CYS A 599 18.90 -28.02 28.77
N LEU A 600 18.63 -29.05 29.58
CA LEU A 600 17.50 -29.08 30.52
C LEU A 600 17.56 -27.97 31.59
N VAL A 601 18.77 -27.60 32.02
CA VAL A 601 18.98 -26.54 33.02
C VAL A 601 18.60 -25.16 32.47
N CYS A 602 19.02 -24.82 31.26
CA CYS A 602 18.60 -23.59 30.59
C CYS A 602 17.09 -23.59 30.30
N ARG A 603 16.53 -24.73 29.85
CA ARG A 603 15.08 -24.90 29.62
C ARG A 603 14.26 -24.65 30.89
N LYS A 604 14.62 -25.29 32.02
CA LYS A 604 13.90 -25.13 33.29
C LYS A 604 13.93 -23.69 33.81
N ARG A 605 14.99 -22.94 33.50
CA ARG A 605 15.15 -21.52 33.84
C ARG A 605 14.64 -20.56 32.75
N LYS A 606 14.05 -21.07 31.65
CA LYS A 606 13.55 -20.30 30.49
C LYS A 606 14.59 -19.36 29.84
N VAL A 607 15.88 -19.67 29.94
CA VAL A 607 16.97 -18.87 29.33
C VAL A 607 17.53 -19.54 28.08
N LYS A 608 18.03 -18.74 27.13
CA LYS A 608 18.67 -19.27 25.91
C LYS A 608 19.91 -20.11 26.29
N CYS A 609 20.03 -21.28 25.68
CA CYS A 609 21.18 -22.17 25.87
C CYS A 609 22.28 -21.81 24.86
N GLY A 610 23.55 -21.94 25.27
CA GLY A 610 24.70 -21.78 24.37
C GLY A 610 25.01 -23.01 23.51
N GLU A 611 24.35 -24.14 23.76
CA GLU A 611 24.40 -25.38 22.94
C GLU A 611 25.74 -26.14 22.84
N GLU A 612 26.84 -25.51 23.23
CA GLU A 612 28.17 -26.12 23.43
C GLU A 612 28.12 -27.33 24.40
N ARG A 613 28.91 -28.36 24.11
CA ARG A 613 29.06 -29.58 24.93
C ARG A 613 30.51 -29.70 25.45
N PRO A 614 30.75 -30.31 26.63
CA PRO A 614 29.80 -31.04 27.48
C PRO A 614 28.86 -30.15 28.30
N ALA A 615 29.22 -28.90 28.58
CA ALA A 615 28.38 -27.94 29.29
C ALA A 615 28.28 -26.62 28.52
N CYS A 616 27.06 -26.10 28.34
CA CYS A 616 26.87 -24.87 27.57
C CYS A 616 27.39 -23.63 28.32
N ARG A 617 27.81 -22.59 27.58
CA ARG A 617 28.24 -21.27 28.09
C ARG A 617 27.46 -20.76 29.31
N ASN A 618 26.13 -20.80 29.23
CA ASN A 618 25.20 -20.27 30.25
C ASN A 618 25.02 -21.19 31.49
N CYS A 619 25.51 -22.43 31.42
CA CYS A 619 25.70 -23.28 32.59
C CYS A 619 27.11 -23.07 33.18
N ALA A 620 28.14 -23.07 32.33
CA ALA A 620 29.53 -22.91 32.73
C ALA A 620 29.79 -21.57 33.46
N ALA A 621 29.33 -20.45 32.89
CA ALA A 621 29.52 -19.10 33.43
C ALA A 621 28.88 -18.86 34.83
N PHE A 622 28.02 -19.78 35.30
CA PHE A 622 27.36 -19.70 36.59
C PHE A 622 27.60 -20.95 37.46
N GLY A 623 28.62 -21.75 37.16
CA GLY A 623 28.99 -22.94 37.94
C GLY A 623 27.93 -24.05 37.97
N ARG A 624 27.03 -24.10 36.97
CA ARG A 624 25.86 -24.99 36.97
C ARG A 624 26.18 -26.32 36.28
N ARG A 625 25.88 -27.44 36.95
CA ARG A 625 26.04 -28.79 36.37
C ARG A 625 25.05 -28.97 35.20
N CYS A 626 25.56 -28.96 33.97
CA CYS A 626 24.74 -28.97 32.75
C CYS A 626 24.23 -30.39 32.43
N SER A 627 22.94 -30.53 32.13
CA SER A 627 22.33 -31.81 31.70
C SER A 627 21.57 -31.66 30.38
N TRP A 628 21.78 -32.61 29.47
CA TRP A 628 21.16 -32.61 28.13
C TRP A 628 19.91 -33.49 28.11
N PRO A 629 18.91 -33.17 27.26
CA PRO A 629 17.77 -34.06 27.06
C PRO A 629 18.24 -35.38 26.45
N THR A 630 17.68 -36.48 26.93
CA THR A 630 17.83 -37.81 26.31
C THR A 630 16.94 -37.93 25.06
N PRO A 631 17.13 -38.93 24.19
CA PRO A 631 16.25 -39.13 23.02
C PRO A 631 14.77 -39.27 23.39
N THR A 632 14.45 -39.89 24.53
CA THR A 632 13.07 -40.02 25.03
C THR A 632 12.44 -38.67 25.43
N ASP A 633 13.25 -37.70 25.89
CA ASP A 633 12.80 -36.33 26.20
C ASP A 633 12.45 -35.49 24.95
N LEU A 634 12.78 -35.99 23.75
CA LEU A 634 12.62 -35.26 22.48
C LEU A 634 11.40 -35.70 21.64
N TYR A 635 10.67 -36.74 22.04
CA TYR A 635 9.46 -37.18 21.34
C TYR A 635 8.28 -36.21 21.51
N ASP A 636 7.58 -35.86 20.42
CA ASP A 636 6.38 -35.03 20.49
C ASP A 636 5.14 -35.88 20.85
N ARG A 637 4.67 -35.73 22.10
CA ARG A 637 3.53 -36.47 22.66
C ARG A 637 2.22 -36.37 21.86
N ARG A 638 2.11 -35.44 20.90
CA ARG A 638 0.92 -35.25 20.04
C ARG A 638 0.75 -36.31 18.94
N TYR A 639 1.77 -37.10 18.63
CA TYR A 639 1.72 -38.13 17.58
C TYR A 639 1.56 -39.56 18.11
N ARG A 640 1.37 -39.74 19.42
CA ARG A 640 1.21 -41.07 20.03
C ARG A 640 -0.14 -41.67 19.63
N SER A 641 -0.12 -42.63 18.70
CA SER A 641 -1.31 -43.38 18.28
C SER A 641 -1.90 -44.16 19.47
N ARG A 642 -3.21 -44.00 19.70
CA ARG A 642 -3.96 -44.89 20.61
C ARG A 642 -4.21 -46.22 19.89
N ALA A 643 -3.46 -47.25 20.27
CA ALA A 643 -3.84 -48.62 19.95
C ALA A 643 -5.15 -48.98 20.68
N ARG A 644 -6.06 -49.67 19.98
CA ARG A 644 -7.26 -50.27 20.59
C ARG A 644 -6.83 -51.48 21.44
N SER A 645 -7.37 -51.58 22.64
CA SER A 645 -7.41 -52.83 23.43
C SER A 645 -8.86 -53.17 23.75
N SER A 646 -9.26 -54.41 23.46
CA SER A 646 -10.59 -54.97 23.70
C SER A 646 -10.77 -55.53 25.12
N SER A 647 -12.03 -55.76 25.52
CA SER A 647 -12.52 -56.42 26.76
C SER A 647 -12.16 -55.71 28.08
N SER A 648 -13.07 -55.44 29.02
CA SER A 648 -14.12 -56.33 29.55
C SER A 648 -15.19 -55.59 30.41
N GLY A 649 -16.40 -56.16 30.50
CA GLY A 649 -17.21 -56.24 31.74
C GLY A 649 -18.11 -55.07 32.23
N GLY A 650 -19.42 -55.19 31.97
CA GLY A 650 -20.45 -55.26 33.06
C GLY A 650 -21.18 -53.99 33.56
N GLY A 651 -22.51 -54.15 33.77
CA GLY A 651 -23.39 -53.30 34.63
C GLY A 651 -24.07 -52.11 33.92
N THR A 652 -25.35 -52.15 33.50
CA THR A 652 -26.67 -52.19 34.20
C THR A 652 -27.24 -50.83 34.60
N ASP A 653 -28.47 -50.56 34.12
CA ASP A 653 -29.53 -49.69 34.68
C ASP A 653 -29.27 -48.16 34.80
N THR A 654 -30.23 -47.25 34.61
CA THR A 654 -31.70 -47.29 34.37
C THR A 654 -32.09 -46.05 33.50
N SER A 655 -33.16 -46.09 32.67
CA SER A 655 -34.50 -45.45 32.85
C SER A 655 -34.52 -44.05 33.51
N GLU A 656 -35.30 -43.03 33.11
CA GLU A 656 -36.50 -42.87 32.25
C GLU A 656 -36.38 -41.52 31.45
N ASP A 657 -36.97 -41.31 30.26
CA ASP A 657 -38.37 -40.84 29.98
C ASP A 657 -38.77 -39.55 30.79
N ASP A 658 -39.64 -38.61 30.42
CA ASP A 658 -40.50 -38.31 29.26
C ASP A 658 -41.07 -36.86 29.44
N ARG A 659 -41.77 -36.15 28.53
CA ARG A 659 -41.80 -36.01 27.05
C ARG A 659 -42.63 -34.76 26.69
N VAL A 660 -42.18 -33.90 25.76
CA VAL A 660 -43.10 -33.06 24.97
C VAL A 660 -42.67 -33.05 23.50
N GLN A 661 -43.29 -33.94 22.72
CA GLN A 661 -43.49 -33.77 21.28
C GLN A 661 -44.42 -32.56 21.09
N GLY A 662 -44.36 -31.74 20.06
CA GLY A 662 -43.72 -31.87 18.74
C GLY A 662 -44.71 -31.31 17.71
N LEU A 663 -44.30 -31.11 16.46
CA LEU A 663 -45.16 -31.22 15.27
C LEU A 663 -44.26 -31.16 14.01
N SER A 664 -44.65 -31.88 12.97
CA SER A 664 -43.83 -32.22 11.82
C SER A 664 -44.55 -31.91 10.51
N GLU A 665 -43.82 -31.55 9.46
CA GLU A 665 -44.27 -31.65 8.07
C GLU A 665 -43.22 -32.41 7.22
N PRO A 666 -43.65 -33.34 6.35
CA PRO A 666 -42.82 -33.92 5.30
C PRO A 666 -43.32 -33.58 3.87
N ASP A 667 -42.37 -33.49 2.92
CA ASP A 667 -42.44 -33.81 1.48
C ASP A 667 -43.63 -33.31 0.61
N CYS A 668 -43.46 -32.70 -0.58
CA CYS A 668 -42.36 -32.65 -1.54
C CYS A 668 -42.75 -31.78 -2.76
N ALA A 669 -41.75 -31.21 -3.47
CA ALA A 669 -41.78 -30.75 -4.88
C ALA A 669 -42.76 -29.62 -5.33
N ALA A 670 -42.37 -28.64 -6.16
CA ALA A 670 -41.05 -28.26 -6.69
C ALA A 670 -41.09 -26.81 -7.21
N LEU A 671 -39.95 -26.08 -7.13
CA LEU A 671 -39.50 -25.08 -8.10
C LEU A 671 -38.02 -24.73 -7.79
N VAL A 672 -37.24 -24.42 -8.83
CA VAL A 672 -35.76 -24.38 -8.76
C VAL A 672 -35.24 -23.12 -8.08
N SER A 673 -34.44 -23.28 -7.02
CA SER A 673 -33.64 -22.19 -6.43
C SER A 673 -32.20 -22.64 -6.18
N ILE A 674 -31.24 -21.82 -6.62
CA ILE A 674 -29.81 -22.11 -6.53
C ILE A 674 -29.32 -21.75 -5.11
N SER A 675 -28.82 -22.73 -4.37
CA SER A 675 -28.36 -22.55 -2.99
C SER A 675 -27.09 -21.68 -2.89
N PRO A 676 -26.98 -20.78 -1.88
CA PRO A 676 -25.75 -20.07 -1.60
C PRO A 676 -24.65 -21.03 -1.12
N SER A 677 -23.44 -20.92 -1.67
CA SER A 677 -22.28 -21.68 -1.21
C SER A 677 -21.87 -21.26 0.20
N GLN A 678 -21.71 -22.24 1.11
CA GLN A 678 -21.36 -21.97 2.50
C GLN A 678 -19.94 -21.35 2.62
N PRO A 679 -19.74 -20.34 3.49
CA PRO A 679 -18.44 -19.73 3.69
C PRO A 679 -17.48 -20.66 4.45
N ARG A 680 -16.23 -20.71 3.97
CA ARG A 680 -15.12 -21.49 4.55
C ARG A 680 -14.83 -21.06 5.99
N ALA A 681 -14.59 -22.01 6.89
CA ALA A 681 -14.31 -21.71 8.29
C ALA A 681 -12.92 -21.06 8.48
N LEU A 682 -12.89 -19.79 8.88
CA LEU A 682 -11.68 -19.04 9.23
C LEU A 682 -10.99 -19.63 10.47
N SER A 683 -9.66 -19.58 10.55
CA SER A 683 -8.98 -19.97 11.79
C SER A 683 -9.13 -18.89 12.85
N LYS A 684 -9.00 -19.27 14.14
CA LYS A 684 -9.14 -18.33 15.26
C LYS A 684 -8.13 -17.17 15.17
N LEU A 685 -6.93 -17.41 14.64
CA LEU A 685 -5.88 -16.40 14.56
C LEU A 685 -6.18 -15.37 13.46
N ASP A 686 -6.69 -15.83 12.32
CA ASP A 686 -7.04 -14.96 11.19
C ASP A 686 -8.13 -13.97 11.60
N VAL A 687 -9.17 -14.45 12.31
CA VAL A 687 -10.24 -13.61 12.86
C VAL A 687 -9.70 -12.60 13.88
N GLU A 688 -8.78 -12.97 14.78
CA GLU A 688 -8.21 -11.99 15.73
C GLU A 688 -7.39 -10.91 15.00
N GLN A 689 -6.63 -11.26 13.95
CA GLN A 689 -5.87 -10.29 13.15
C GLN A 689 -6.78 -9.35 12.36
N GLU A 690 -7.79 -9.92 11.69
CA GLU A 690 -8.78 -9.18 10.89
C GLU A 690 -9.57 -8.14 11.72
N LEU A 691 -9.87 -8.48 12.98
CA LEU A 691 -10.55 -7.58 13.93
C LEU A 691 -9.62 -6.52 14.54
N ILE A 692 -8.33 -6.81 14.70
CA ILE A 692 -7.31 -5.84 15.14
C ILE A 692 -7.00 -4.84 14.04
N HIS A 693 -6.90 -5.28 12.78
CA HIS A 693 -6.75 -4.38 11.64
C HIS A 693 -8.00 -3.49 11.49
N HIS A 694 -9.21 -4.08 11.51
CA HIS A 694 -10.46 -3.29 11.53
C HIS A 694 -10.51 -2.28 12.68
N PHE A 695 -9.98 -2.64 13.85
CA PHE A 695 -9.84 -1.71 14.96
C PHE A 695 -8.95 -0.51 14.60
N PHE A 696 -7.66 -0.75 14.30
CA PHE A 696 -6.71 0.35 14.16
C PHE A 696 -6.87 1.14 12.85
N ASP A 697 -7.19 0.47 11.75
CA ASP A 697 -7.25 1.09 10.41
C ASP A 697 -8.55 1.86 10.19
N TYR A 698 -9.63 1.46 10.85
CA TYR A 698 -10.96 2.05 10.70
C TYR A 698 -11.53 2.57 12.02
N TRP A 699 -11.89 1.69 12.97
CA TRP A 699 -12.71 2.11 14.11
C TRP A 699 -11.98 3.06 15.09
N PHE A 700 -10.65 3.00 15.18
CA PHE A 700 -9.84 3.93 15.98
C PHE A 700 -9.93 5.39 15.48
N SER A 701 -10.17 5.62 14.19
CA SER A 701 -10.37 6.98 13.64
C SER A 701 -11.79 7.53 13.87
N ILE A 702 -12.71 6.70 14.37
CA ILE A 702 -14.08 7.09 14.74
C ILE A 702 -14.16 7.49 16.22
N ILE A 703 -13.37 6.87 17.09
CA ILE A 703 -13.34 7.19 18.55
C ILE A 703 -12.46 8.40 18.89
N ILE A 704 -11.75 8.98 17.91
CA ILE A 704 -10.94 10.19 18.05
C ILE A 704 -11.40 11.21 17.00
N LEU A 705 -11.50 12.48 17.38
CA LEU A 705 -11.93 13.55 16.50
C LEU A 705 -10.92 13.81 15.35
N PRO A 706 -11.38 14.06 14.11
CA PRO A 706 -10.50 14.36 12.97
C PRO A 706 -9.61 15.61 13.12
N SER A 707 -9.89 16.48 14.09
CA SER A 707 -9.10 17.67 14.41
C SER A 707 -7.80 17.39 15.17
N VAL A 708 -7.59 16.15 15.62
CA VAL A 708 -6.44 15.74 16.42
C VAL A 708 -5.20 15.58 15.54
N SER A 709 -4.04 16.03 16.05
CA SER A 709 -2.78 15.91 15.31
C SER A 709 -2.35 14.45 15.13
N GLN A 710 -1.77 14.13 13.98
CA GLN A 710 -1.32 12.77 13.65
C GLN A 710 -0.32 12.21 14.69
N ALA A 711 0.51 13.07 15.29
CA ALA A 711 1.43 12.68 16.37
C ALA A 711 0.69 12.17 17.61
N TYR A 712 -0.43 12.81 17.97
CA TYR A 712 -1.28 12.38 19.08
C TYR A 712 -1.98 11.05 18.79
N VAL A 713 -2.45 10.86 17.54
CA VAL A 713 -3.03 9.59 17.06
C VAL A 713 -2.02 8.45 17.19
N ILE A 714 -0.78 8.66 16.73
CA ILE A 714 0.31 7.67 16.83
C ILE A 714 0.63 7.34 18.30
N GLN A 715 0.80 8.35 19.16
CA GLN A 715 1.07 8.14 20.59
C GLN A 715 -0.06 7.35 21.26
N SER A 716 -1.31 7.69 20.97
CA SER A 716 -2.49 7.03 21.55
C SER A 716 -2.65 5.58 21.06
N ARG A 717 -2.30 5.29 19.80
CA ARG A 717 -2.24 3.91 19.30
C ARG A 717 -1.20 3.07 20.05
N ALA A 718 0.00 3.62 20.26
CA ALA A 718 1.06 2.91 20.97
C ALA A 718 0.66 2.57 22.42
N GLU A 719 0.14 3.55 23.17
CA GLU A 719 -0.33 3.36 24.54
C GLU A 719 -1.42 2.29 24.63
N LEU A 720 -2.42 2.32 23.74
CA LEU A 720 -3.47 1.31 23.71
C LEU A 720 -2.93 -0.10 23.38
N VAL A 721 -1.95 -0.22 22.46
CA VAL A 721 -1.31 -1.51 22.15
C VAL A 721 -0.60 -2.08 23.39
N ASP A 722 0.10 -1.25 24.15
CA ASP A 722 0.76 -1.65 25.40
C ASP A 722 -0.26 -2.07 26.47
N MET A 723 -1.35 -1.31 26.63
CA MET A 723 -2.46 -1.66 27.53
C MET A 723 -3.14 -2.98 27.12
N MET A 724 -3.37 -3.21 25.82
CA MET A 724 -3.91 -4.47 25.29
C MET A 724 -2.92 -5.65 25.45
N HIS A 725 -1.62 -5.39 25.57
CA HIS A 725 -0.63 -6.43 25.88
C HIS A 725 -0.64 -6.78 27.38
N GLY A 726 -0.78 -5.78 28.26
CA GLY A 726 -0.86 -5.96 29.70
C GLY A 726 -2.19 -6.52 30.20
N CYS A 727 -3.30 -6.22 29.52
CA CYS A 727 -4.67 -6.48 29.98
C CYS A 727 -5.47 -7.33 28.97
N GLN A 728 -5.70 -8.62 29.31
CA GLN A 728 -6.44 -9.53 28.42
C GLN A 728 -7.91 -9.16 28.26
N SER A 729 -8.56 -8.65 29.32
CA SER A 729 -9.96 -8.20 29.24
C SER A 729 -10.11 -7.04 28.27
N LEU A 730 -9.16 -6.11 28.25
CA LEU A 730 -9.12 -4.99 27.30
C LEU A 730 -8.93 -5.48 25.86
N ARG A 731 -7.96 -6.36 25.62
CA ARG A 731 -7.76 -6.98 24.30
C ARG A 731 -9.03 -7.68 23.81
N HIS A 732 -9.69 -8.45 24.66
CA HIS A 732 -10.94 -9.11 24.31
C HIS A 732 -12.09 -8.11 24.11
N ALA A 733 -12.19 -7.03 24.88
CA ALA A 733 -13.19 -5.98 24.70
C ALA A 733 -13.03 -5.25 23.35
N VAL A 734 -11.79 -4.93 22.96
CA VAL A 734 -11.48 -4.34 21.64
C VAL A 734 -11.88 -5.28 20.50
N LEU A 735 -11.49 -6.57 20.57
CA LEU A 735 -11.91 -7.58 19.59
C LEU A 735 -13.43 -7.75 19.51
N ALA A 736 -14.10 -7.70 20.66
CA ALA A 736 -15.55 -7.81 20.78
C ALA A 736 -16.24 -6.63 20.09
N GLY A 737 -15.83 -5.40 20.40
CA GLY A 737 -16.35 -4.18 19.76
C GLY A 737 -16.09 -4.13 18.26
N SER A 738 -14.89 -4.53 17.80
CA SER A 738 -14.54 -4.54 16.37
C SER A 738 -15.42 -5.50 15.58
N ALA A 739 -15.75 -6.66 16.15
CA ALA A 739 -16.65 -7.61 15.51
C ALA A 739 -18.08 -7.06 15.48
N SER A 740 -18.53 -6.39 16.53
CA SER A 740 -19.87 -5.78 16.55
C SER A 740 -19.98 -4.60 15.56
N ASN A 741 -18.96 -3.75 15.46
CA ASN A 741 -18.90 -2.69 14.44
C ASN A 741 -18.86 -3.27 13.01
N LYS A 742 -18.09 -4.34 12.76
CA LYS A 742 -18.15 -5.06 11.47
C LYS A 742 -19.51 -5.65 11.16
N HIS A 743 -20.23 -6.18 12.16
CA HIS A 743 -21.60 -6.65 11.99
C HIS A 743 -22.54 -5.49 11.60
N MET A 744 -22.44 -4.34 12.27
CA MET A 744 -23.25 -3.15 11.97
C MET A 744 -23.02 -2.60 10.55
N LEU A 745 -21.78 -2.62 10.06
CA LEU A 745 -21.42 -2.10 8.74
C LEU A 745 -21.72 -3.06 7.58
N MET A 746 -21.58 -4.37 7.80
CA MET A 746 -21.70 -5.38 6.74
C MET A 746 -22.99 -6.21 6.79
N GLY A 747 -23.78 -6.12 7.87
CA GLY A 747 -24.98 -6.95 8.10
C GLY A 747 -24.70 -8.44 8.35
N ASP A 748 -23.43 -8.86 8.39
CA ASP A 748 -23.04 -10.27 8.46
C ASP A 748 -23.15 -10.81 9.90
N SER A 749 -24.07 -11.75 10.11
CA SER A 749 -24.37 -12.38 11.41
C SER A 749 -23.23 -13.27 11.95
N ARG A 750 -22.21 -13.60 11.15
CA ARG A 750 -21.00 -14.28 11.65
C ARG A 750 -20.25 -13.42 12.64
N TYR A 751 -20.11 -12.12 12.37
CA TYR A 751 -19.41 -11.21 13.28
C TYR A 751 -20.19 -10.97 14.57
N GLN A 752 -21.53 -10.96 14.55
CA GLN A 752 -22.36 -10.92 15.76
C GLN A 752 -22.01 -12.07 16.73
N LYS A 753 -21.90 -13.30 16.22
CA LYS A 753 -21.51 -14.49 17.02
C LYS A 753 -20.07 -14.41 17.54
N ILE A 754 -19.16 -13.85 16.74
CA ILE A 754 -17.76 -13.63 17.13
C ILE A 754 -17.66 -12.55 18.23
N ALA A 755 -18.42 -11.47 18.09
CA ALA A 755 -18.51 -10.37 19.04
C ALA A 755 -18.96 -10.89 20.41
N LEU A 756 -20.11 -11.58 20.49
CA LEU A 756 -20.63 -12.18 21.73
C LEU A 756 -19.61 -13.12 22.40
N ARG A 757 -18.84 -13.87 21.61
CA ARG A 757 -17.79 -14.77 22.11
C ARG A 757 -16.61 -14.03 22.74
N TYR A 758 -16.20 -12.88 22.21
CA TYR A 758 -15.13 -12.07 22.80
C TYR A 758 -15.64 -11.23 23.97
N TYR A 759 -16.87 -10.72 23.91
CA TYR A 759 -17.56 -10.05 25.00
C TYR A 759 -17.61 -10.94 26.26
N SER A 760 -18.09 -12.18 26.12
CA SER A 760 -18.18 -13.13 27.23
C SER A 760 -16.83 -13.37 27.93
N LYS A 761 -15.72 -13.43 27.18
CA LYS A 761 -14.38 -13.54 27.77
C LYS A 761 -13.94 -12.28 28.49
N ALA A 762 -14.13 -11.12 27.86
CA ALA A 762 -13.76 -9.82 28.42
C ALA A 762 -14.48 -9.58 29.75
N VAL A 763 -15.78 -9.89 29.82
CA VAL A 763 -16.59 -9.82 31.06
C VAL A 763 -16.11 -10.82 32.10
N HIS A 764 -15.80 -12.06 31.72
CA HIS A 764 -15.27 -13.07 32.65
C HIS A 764 -13.93 -12.64 33.27
N GLU A 765 -13.01 -12.13 32.45
CA GLU A 765 -11.70 -11.64 32.87
C GLU A 765 -11.81 -10.36 33.72
N LEU A 766 -12.67 -9.42 33.34
CA LEU A 766 -12.98 -8.21 34.10
C LEU A 766 -13.53 -8.54 35.50
N ASN A 767 -14.53 -9.42 35.59
CA ASN A 767 -15.12 -9.85 36.85
C ASN A 767 -14.09 -10.54 37.75
N LYS A 768 -13.18 -11.33 37.17
CA LYS A 768 -12.06 -11.91 37.91
C LYS A 768 -11.16 -10.82 38.48
N THR A 769 -10.71 -9.86 37.68
CA THR A 769 -9.85 -8.76 38.14
C THR A 769 -10.52 -7.91 39.23
N LEU A 770 -11.82 -7.64 39.11
CA LEU A 770 -12.60 -6.94 40.15
C LEU A 770 -12.72 -7.77 41.44
N SER A 771 -12.88 -9.09 41.35
CA SER A 771 -12.95 -9.98 42.53
C SER A 771 -11.63 -10.14 43.29
N GLU A 772 -10.49 -9.89 42.61
CA GLU A 772 -9.15 -9.92 43.20
C GLU A 772 -8.78 -8.58 43.88
N PHE A 773 -9.57 -7.52 43.67
CA PHE A 773 -9.35 -6.19 44.24
C PHE A 773 -9.68 -6.17 45.75
N LYS A 774 -8.77 -5.64 46.57
CA LYS A 774 -8.94 -5.59 48.04
C LYS A 774 -9.19 -4.16 48.52
N PRO A 775 -10.04 -3.95 49.54
CA PRO A 775 -10.12 -2.65 50.20
C PRO A 775 -8.73 -2.20 50.66
N GLY A 776 -8.28 -1.02 50.21
CA GLY A 776 -6.94 -0.48 50.49
C GLY A 776 -5.81 -0.94 49.56
N SER A 777 -6.07 -1.70 48.49
CA SER A 777 -5.09 -1.88 47.40
C SER A 777 -5.06 -0.64 46.48
N LYS A 778 -3.94 -0.45 45.76
CA LYS A 778 -3.77 0.64 44.77
C LYS A 778 -4.96 0.72 43.80
N ALA A 779 -5.32 1.94 43.42
CA ALA A 779 -6.37 2.22 42.43
C ALA A 779 -6.20 1.39 41.14
N PRO A 780 -7.31 0.99 40.49
CA PRO A 780 -7.27 0.23 39.23
C PRO A 780 -6.64 1.05 38.10
N ASP A 781 -5.87 0.43 37.21
CA ASP A 781 -5.21 1.16 36.13
C ASP A 781 -6.17 1.59 35.01
N PHE A 782 -5.69 2.45 34.11
CA PHE A 782 -6.44 2.87 32.93
C PHE A 782 -6.81 1.69 31.99
N SER A 783 -6.14 0.53 32.08
CA SER A 783 -6.48 -0.66 31.28
C SER A 783 -7.80 -1.28 31.74
N LEU A 784 -8.07 -1.30 33.04
CA LEU A 784 -9.36 -1.72 33.59
C LEU A 784 -10.47 -0.75 33.17
N LEU A 785 -10.22 0.57 33.30
CA LEU A 785 -11.18 1.60 32.89
C LEU A 785 -11.48 1.50 31.39
N SER A 786 -10.44 1.34 30.55
CA SER A 786 -10.58 1.11 29.11
C SER A 786 -11.41 -0.13 28.78
N THR A 787 -11.25 -1.22 29.54
CA THR A 787 -12.06 -2.43 29.38
C THR A 787 -13.55 -2.10 29.56
N VAL A 788 -13.90 -1.33 30.61
CA VAL A 788 -15.28 -0.88 30.85
C VAL A 788 -15.79 -0.02 29.69
N ILE A 789 -14.96 0.89 29.15
CA ILE A 789 -15.39 1.77 28.05
C ILE A 789 -15.69 0.97 26.78
N PHE A 790 -14.80 0.07 26.40
CA PHE A 790 -14.97 -0.75 25.19
C PHE A 790 -16.12 -1.76 25.28
N LEU A 791 -16.50 -2.20 26.48
CA LEU A 791 -17.64 -3.10 26.67
C LEU A 791 -18.99 -2.38 26.72
N TYR A 792 -19.08 -1.25 27.43
CA TYR A 792 -20.37 -0.71 27.86
C TYR A 792 -20.65 0.74 27.44
N VAL A 793 -19.65 1.47 26.93
CA VAL A 793 -19.73 2.94 26.79
C VAL A 793 -19.65 3.40 25.33
N TYR A 794 -19.00 2.65 24.44
CA TYR A 794 -19.08 2.91 22.98
C TYR A 794 -20.36 2.35 22.30
N ASP A 795 -21.30 1.77 23.06
CA ASP A 795 -22.65 1.35 22.64
C ASP A 795 -22.71 0.59 21.29
N LEU A 796 -21.89 -0.46 21.16
CA LEU A 796 -21.72 -1.24 19.93
C LEU A 796 -22.57 -2.51 19.87
N TRP A 797 -23.26 -2.86 20.95
CA TRP A 797 -23.86 -4.18 21.15
C TRP A 797 -25.32 -4.20 20.66
N CYS A 798 -25.55 -4.99 19.62
CA CYS A 798 -26.71 -4.90 18.73
C CYS A 798 -28.10 -5.03 19.40
N TYR A 799 -28.92 -4.00 19.19
CA TYR A 799 -30.26 -4.05 18.57
C TYR A 799 -31.44 -4.80 19.22
N GLU A 800 -31.25 -5.63 20.25
CA GLU A 800 -32.35 -6.28 20.96
C GLU A 800 -32.25 -6.05 22.48
N ALA A 801 -33.14 -5.17 22.98
CA ALA A 801 -33.50 -4.97 24.38
C ALA A 801 -32.36 -4.83 25.43
N LEU A 802 -32.10 -3.56 25.81
CA LEU A 802 -31.83 -3.16 27.19
C LEU A 802 -30.60 -3.78 27.90
N SER A 803 -29.42 -3.24 27.61
CA SER A 803 -28.55 -2.79 28.72
C SER A 803 -28.73 -1.28 28.87
N ASP A 804 -29.20 -0.84 30.04
CA ASP A 804 -29.30 0.58 30.36
C ASP A 804 -27.90 1.13 30.66
N PRO A 805 -27.32 1.98 29.78
CA PRO A 805 -25.93 2.42 29.91
C PRO A 805 -25.70 3.30 31.14
N ARG A 806 -26.77 3.84 31.76
CA ARG A 806 -26.69 4.75 32.91
C ARG A 806 -25.91 4.15 34.08
N SER A 807 -26.11 2.87 34.38
CA SER A 807 -25.39 2.17 35.45
C SER A 807 -23.89 2.01 35.16
N HIS A 808 -23.54 1.71 33.91
CA HIS A 808 -22.16 1.54 33.45
C HIS A 808 -21.41 2.88 33.38
N VAL A 809 -22.07 3.94 32.87
CA VAL A 809 -21.51 5.29 32.83
C VAL A 809 -21.35 5.86 34.24
N ALA A 810 -22.33 5.70 35.13
CA ALA A 810 -22.17 6.07 36.55
C ALA A 810 -21.02 5.30 37.24
N GLY A 811 -20.85 4.02 36.92
CA GLY A 811 -19.71 3.23 37.38
C GLY A 811 -18.36 3.77 36.86
N ALA A 812 -18.27 4.11 35.58
CA ALA A 812 -17.06 4.68 34.96
C ALA A 812 -16.73 6.09 35.51
N VAL A 813 -17.75 6.92 35.74
CA VAL A 813 -17.65 8.22 36.43
C VAL A 813 -17.05 8.05 37.82
N ASN A 814 -17.56 7.12 38.62
CA ASN A 814 -17.05 6.85 39.97
C ASN A 814 -15.62 6.28 39.96
N LEU A 815 -15.26 5.44 38.99
CA LEU A 815 -13.90 4.92 38.83
C LEU A 815 -12.90 6.00 38.43
N LEU A 816 -13.29 6.90 37.51
CA LEU A 816 -12.49 8.06 37.14
C LEU A 816 -12.29 8.99 38.36
N ASP A 817 -13.36 9.23 39.13
CA ASP A 817 -13.31 10.07 40.34
C ASP A 817 -12.38 9.50 41.43
N LEU A 818 -12.34 8.18 41.62
CA LEU A 818 -11.39 7.49 42.50
C LEU A 818 -9.94 7.65 42.03
N LEU A 819 -9.68 7.49 40.73
CA LEU A 819 -8.35 7.65 40.14
C LEU A 819 -7.79 9.07 40.33
N CYS A 820 -8.66 10.07 40.34
CA CYS A 820 -8.29 11.46 40.58
C CYS A 820 -8.00 11.78 42.05
N LYS A 821 -8.62 11.05 42.99
CA LYS A 821 -8.42 11.23 44.44
C LYS A 821 -7.12 10.62 44.95
N ASP A 822 -6.69 9.48 44.41
CA ASP A 822 -5.51 8.73 44.88
C ASP A 822 -4.16 9.29 44.35
N GLY A 823 -4.13 10.50 43.78
CA GLY A 823 -2.89 11.17 43.34
C GLY A 823 -2.21 10.58 42.09
N HIS A 824 -2.78 9.51 41.52
CA HIS A 824 -2.32 8.91 40.25
C HIS A 824 -2.47 9.86 39.04
N ALA A 825 -3.31 10.89 39.14
CA ALA A 825 -3.53 11.90 38.10
C ALA A 825 -2.32 12.82 37.81
N SER A 826 -1.19 12.69 38.51
CA SER A 826 0.07 13.34 38.09
C SER A 826 0.68 12.73 36.82
N ILE A 827 0.15 11.60 36.34
CA ILE A 827 0.39 11.10 34.98
C ILE A 827 -0.34 12.04 34.00
N SER A 828 0.37 13.08 33.60
CA SER A 828 0.06 14.08 32.56
C SER A 828 -1.05 13.65 31.58
N MET A 829 -2.30 13.99 31.90
CA MET A 829 -3.45 13.80 31.02
C MET A 829 -3.41 14.68 29.76
N SER A 830 -2.35 15.47 29.55
CA SER A 830 -2.17 16.29 28.36
C SER A 830 -1.98 15.48 27.06
N LYS A 831 -1.48 14.23 27.13
CA LYS A 831 -1.09 13.43 25.95
C LYS A 831 -1.33 11.93 26.16
N GLY A 832 -2.12 11.29 25.29
CA GLY A 832 -2.22 9.83 25.23
C GLY A 832 -3.64 9.24 25.15
N PHE A 833 -3.74 7.92 25.12
CA PHE A 833 -5.01 7.19 25.08
C PHE A 833 -5.79 7.29 26.40
N SER A 834 -5.12 7.42 27.54
CA SER A 834 -5.77 7.65 28.84
C SER A 834 -6.63 8.92 28.86
N ARG A 835 -6.26 9.97 28.10
CA ARG A 835 -7.10 11.17 27.89
C ARG A 835 -8.30 10.88 26.98
N VAL A 836 -8.12 10.09 25.91
CA VAL A 836 -9.24 9.62 25.06
C VAL A 836 -10.29 8.91 25.92
N ILE A 837 -9.85 8.05 26.84
CA ILE A 837 -10.74 7.32 27.76
C ILE A 837 -11.48 8.24 28.72
N ALA A 838 -10.79 9.20 29.36
CA ALA A 838 -11.44 10.15 30.26
C ALA A 838 -12.44 11.06 29.52
N GLU A 839 -12.06 11.60 28.35
CA GLU A 839 -12.97 12.41 27.54
C GLU A 839 -14.13 11.59 26.96
N SER A 840 -13.97 10.30 26.67
CA SER A 840 -15.07 9.39 26.30
C SER A 840 -16.07 9.14 27.42
N ILE A 841 -15.62 9.02 28.67
CA ILE A 841 -16.53 8.93 29.84
C ILE A 841 -17.37 10.19 29.96
N LEU A 842 -16.73 11.35 29.80
CA LEU A 842 -17.39 12.65 29.88
C LEU A 842 -18.37 12.84 28.74
N TYR A 843 -17.94 12.58 27.50
CA TYR A 843 -18.81 12.65 26.32
C TYR A 843 -20.06 11.78 26.50
N GLN A 844 -19.92 10.57 27.07
CA GLN A 844 -21.05 9.66 27.27
C GLN A 844 -21.92 10.04 28.48
N ALA A 845 -21.35 10.59 29.55
CA ALA A 845 -22.14 11.20 30.63
C ALA A 845 -22.98 12.39 30.11
N PHE A 846 -22.38 13.26 29.29
CA PHE A 846 -23.10 14.33 28.60
C PHE A 846 -24.16 13.79 27.63
N LEU A 847 -23.80 12.82 26.77
CA LEU A 847 -24.72 12.23 25.79
C LEU A 847 -25.93 11.58 26.47
N LEU A 848 -25.76 10.88 27.59
CA LEU A 848 -26.90 10.32 28.33
C LEU A 848 -27.77 11.42 28.93
N SER A 849 -27.20 12.48 29.51
CA SER A 849 -27.98 13.62 30.00
C SER A 849 -28.72 14.38 28.91
N THR A 850 -28.17 14.42 27.69
CA THR A 850 -28.78 15.11 26.54
C THR A 850 -29.55 14.18 25.59
N ARG A 851 -29.59 12.86 25.86
CA ARG A 851 -30.20 11.81 25.00
C ARG A 851 -31.68 12.06 24.73
N LYS A 852 -32.36 12.61 25.73
CA LYS A 852 -33.76 13.03 25.72
C LYS A 852 -33.84 14.44 26.30
N PRO A 853 -33.60 15.50 25.52
CA PRO A 853 -33.49 16.86 26.06
C PRO A 853 -34.78 17.33 26.75
N PHE A 854 -35.93 16.74 26.41
CA PHE A 854 -37.25 17.09 26.92
C PHE A 854 -37.82 16.09 27.96
N ALA A 855 -37.01 15.17 28.50
CA ALA A 855 -37.42 14.28 29.58
C ALA A 855 -36.22 13.84 30.44
N PRO A 856 -36.31 13.84 31.79
CA PRO A 856 -35.19 13.49 32.65
C PRO A 856 -34.81 12.00 32.47
N TYR A 857 -33.61 11.76 31.94
CA TYR A 857 -33.12 10.42 31.61
C TYR A 857 -31.87 10.03 32.43
N PHE A 858 -30.90 10.94 32.56
CA PHE A 858 -29.67 10.76 33.34
C PHE A 858 -29.21 12.12 33.91
N HIS A 859 -28.84 12.15 35.18
CA HIS A 859 -28.35 13.36 35.85
C HIS A 859 -26.86 13.19 36.20
N VAL A 860 -26.07 14.22 35.92
CA VAL A 860 -24.64 14.28 36.20
C VAL A 860 -24.42 15.31 37.30
N GLU A 861 -23.77 14.90 38.40
CA GLU A 861 -23.47 15.82 39.50
C GLU A 861 -22.61 17.00 39.01
N GLU A 862 -23.02 18.23 39.31
CA GLU A 862 -22.25 19.45 39.05
C GLU A 862 -20.80 19.34 39.57
N LYS A 863 -20.63 18.76 40.77
CA LYS A 863 -19.32 18.53 41.38
C LYS A 863 -18.41 17.63 40.52
N PHE A 864 -18.96 16.69 39.75
CA PHE A 864 -18.20 15.87 38.81
C PHE A 864 -17.82 16.68 37.57
N VAL A 865 -18.74 17.47 37.01
CA VAL A 865 -18.44 18.39 35.88
C VAL A 865 -17.30 19.35 36.25
N THR A 866 -17.36 20.00 37.42
CA THR A 866 -16.30 20.89 37.90
C THR A 866 -14.96 20.18 38.11
N ARG A 867 -14.95 18.90 38.48
CA ARG A 867 -13.72 18.10 38.59
C ARG A 867 -13.19 17.69 37.22
N ALA A 868 -14.06 17.35 36.28
CA ALA A 868 -13.71 17.04 34.90
C ALA A 868 -12.99 18.21 34.22
N GLU A 869 -13.48 19.43 34.39
CA GLU A 869 -12.82 20.63 33.84
C GLU A 869 -11.38 20.78 34.36
N ARG A 870 -11.16 20.58 35.67
CA ARG A 870 -9.83 20.65 36.30
C ARG A 870 -8.87 19.53 35.88
N LEU A 871 -9.38 18.41 35.36
CA LEU A 871 -8.56 17.30 34.84
C LEU A 871 -8.15 17.53 33.38
N LEU A 872 -8.91 18.34 32.67
CA LEU A 872 -8.81 18.52 31.22
C LEU A 872 -8.11 19.82 30.82
N ILE A 873 -8.34 20.90 31.55
CA ILE A 873 -7.69 22.19 31.32
C ILE A 873 -6.24 22.11 31.84
N PRO A 874 -5.22 22.36 31.00
CA PRO A 874 -3.82 22.44 31.45
C PRO A 874 -3.66 23.55 32.48
N ALA A 875 -2.83 23.32 33.52
CA ALA A 875 -2.64 24.27 34.63
C ALA A 875 -2.14 25.67 34.20
N ASP A 876 -1.58 25.78 32.99
CA ASP A 876 -0.96 26.98 32.43
C ASP A 876 -1.84 27.69 31.37
N SER A 877 -3.10 27.28 31.17
CA SER A 877 -3.98 27.77 30.09
C SER A 877 -5.09 28.69 30.60
N GLU A 878 -4.93 30.00 30.40
CA GLU A 878 -5.97 31.00 30.73
C GLU A 878 -7.11 31.07 29.69
N ASP A 879 -6.93 30.50 28.48
CA ASP A 879 -7.92 30.51 27.39
C ASP A 879 -8.68 29.17 27.29
N PRO A 880 -10.01 29.15 27.50
CA PRO A 880 -10.84 27.94 27.36
C PRO A 880 -10.98 27.42 25.91
N THR A 881 -10.77 28.27 24.90
CA THR A 881 -10.96 27.90 23.48
C THR A 881 -9.80 27.04 22.96
N LEU A 882 -8.58 27.30 23.44
CA LEU A 882 -7.37 26.50 23.19
C LEU A 882 -7.49 25.05 23.69
N TYR A 883 -8.29 24.80 24.73
CA TYR A 883 -8.59 23.43 25.16
C TYR A 883 -9.43 22.67 24.12
N ALA A 884 -10.47 23.30 23.57
CA ALA A 884 -11.39 22.64 22.63
C ALA A 884 -10.71 22.23 21.32
N THR A 885 -9.75 23.02 20.81
CA THR A 885 -9.00 22.69 19.59
C THR A 885 -8.04 21.50 19.77
N SER A 886 -7.68 21.15 21.01
CA SER A 886 -6.76 20.05 21.35
C SER A 886 -7.43 18.82 21.99
N SER A 887 -8.76 18.84 22.14
CA SER A 887 -9.55 17.75 22.71
C SER A 887 -9.71 16.58 21.73
N PRO A 888 -9.30 15.34 22.08
CA PRO A 888 -9.48 14.18 21.22
C PRO A 888 -10.89 13.61 21.13
N VAL A 889 -11.81 13.90 22.05
CA VAL A 889 -13.17 13.33 22.01
C VAL A 889 -14.26 14.37 22.26
N LEU A 890 -14.09 15.30 23.20
CA LEU A 890 -15.13 16.27 23.55
C LEU A 890 -15.34 17.36 22.49
N GLY A 891 -14.27 17.84 21.85
CA GLY A 891 -14.25 18.72 20.67
C GLY A 891 -14.81 20.14 20.82
N ILE A 892 -15.49 20.42 21.93
CA ILE A 892 -16.13 21.69 22.27
C ILE A 892 -15.76 22.09 23.70
N PRO A 893 -15.80 23.38 24.07
CA PRO A 893 -15.54 23.81 25.45
C PRO A 893 -16.52 23.20 26.46
N THR A 894 -16.03 22.87 27.66
CA THR A 894 -16.85 22.31 28.75
C THR A 894 -17.94 23.27 29.24
N SER A 895 -17.70 24.58 29.13
CA SER A 895 -18.68 25.64 29.37
C SER A 895 -19.88 25.54 28.42
N LEU A 896 -19.69 25.17 27.15
CA LEU A 896 -20.79 24.93 26.22
C LEU A 896 -21.55 23.62 26.53
N TYR A 897 -20.87 22.59 27.06
CA TYR A 897 -21.57 21.41 27.61
C TYR A 897 -22.40 21.78 28.85
N ARG A 898 -21.87 22.62 29.77
CA ARG A 898 -22.61 23.12 30.93
C ARG A 898 -23.86 23.89 30.51
N LEU A 899 -23.73 24.87 29.62
CA LEU A 899 -24.87 25.67 29.14
C LEU A 899 -26.00 24.79 28.60
N LYS A 900 -25.69 23.78 27.77
CA LYS A 900 -26.68 22.80 27.31
C LYS A 900 -27.38 22.05 28.45
N LEU A 901 -26.62 21.58 29.44
CA LEU A 901 -27.18 20.88 30.59
C LEU A 901 -28.07 21.82 31.42
N ASP A 902 -27.68 23.07 31.61
CA ASP A 902 -28.45 24.04 32.38
C ASP A 902 -29.75 24.43 31.66
N ILE A 903 -29.76 24.55 30.32
CA ILE A 903 -30.98 24.71 29.51
C ILE A 903 -31.92 23.51 29.65
N ILE A 904 -31.37 22.29 29.58
CA ILE A 904 -32.14 21.04 29.74
C ILE A 904 -32.68 20.91 31.16
N ASN A 905 -31.88 21.21 32.18
CA ASN A 905 -32.30 21.18 33.58
C ASN A 905 -33.38 22.22 33.85
N PHE A 906 -33.24 23.46 33.35
CA PHE A 906 -34.28 24.49 33.45
C PHE A 906 -35.62 24.01 32.88
N TYR A 907 -35.64 23.36 31.71
CA TYR A 907 -36.86 22.79 31.14
C TYR A 907 -37.44 21.64 32.00
N ASN A 908 -36.59 20.72 32.48
CA ASN A 908 -37.02 19.52 33.20
C ASN A 908 -37.26 19.71 34.73
N SER A 909 -36.89 20.86 35.29
CA SER A 909 -37.06 21.23 36.70
C SER A 909 -38.04 22.42 36.87
N PRO A 910 -39.38 22.22 36.84
CA PRO A 910 -40.35 23.32 36.97
C PRO A 910 -40.20 24.18 38.23
N ALA A 911 -39.61 23.63 39.31
CA ALA A 911 -39.35 24.36 40.56
C ALA A 911 -38.16 25.33 40.49
N GLU A 912 -37.32 25.22 39.45
CA GLU A 912 -36.11 26.03 39.23
C GLU A 912 -36.30 27.07 38.09
N GLN A 913 -37.50 27.11 37.50
CA GLN A 913 -37.83 28.03 36.41
C GLN A 913 -38.14 29.43 36.96
N SER A 914 -37.30 30.41 36.59
CA SER A 914 -37.53 31.83 36.86
C SER A 914 -37.08 32.69 35.67
N ALA A 915 -37.64 33.90 35.55
CA ALA A 915 -37.28 34.83 34.49
C ALA A 915 -35.81 35.28 34.61
N GLU A 916 -35.30 35.41 35.83
CA GLU A 916 -33.91 35.76 36.12
C GLU A 916 -32.95 34.64 35.65
N ARG A 917 -33.29 33.36 35.92
CA ARG A 917 -32.47 32.23 35.47
C ARG A 917 -32.50 32.11 33.94
N LEU A 918 -33.65 32.36 33.30
CA LEU A 918 -33.74 32.38 31.83
C LEU A 918 -32.90 33.51 31.20
N ALA A 919 -32.89 34.70 31.81
CA ALA A 919 -32.06 35.82 31.36
C ALA A 919 -30.55 35.51 31.44
N VAL A 920 -30.09 34.79 32.48
CA VAL A 920 -28.70 34.31 32.57
C VAL A 920 -28.38 33.36 31.41
N LEU A 921 -29.25 32.39 31.11
CA LEU A 921 -29.04 31.46 30.01
C LEU A 921 -28.97 32.15 28.64
N ARG A 922 -29.81 33.18 28.40
CA ARG A 922 -29.72 34.00 27.18
C ARG A 922 -28.39 34.75 27.08
N SER A 923 -27.94 35.41 28.14
CA SER A 923 -26.66 36.13 28.14
C SER A 923 -25.45 35.21 27.94
N GLU A 924 -25.47 33.99 28.50
CA GLU A 924 -24.45 32.98 28.20
C GLU A 924 -24.50 32.49 26.75
N MET A 925 -25.69 32.37 26.15
CA MET A 925 -25.85 31.98 24.74
C MET A 925 -25.39 33.08 23.77
N GLU A 926 -25.71 34.35 24.04
CA GLU A 926 -25.28 35.52 23.25
C GLU A 926 -23.75 35.57 23.07
N TYR A 927 -22.98 35.18 24.11
CA TYR A 927 -21.53 35.05 24.02
C TYR A 927 -21.10 34.02 22.96
N TRP A 928 -21.72 32.84 22.95
CA TRP A 928 -21.40 31.77 21.98
C TRP A 928 -21.85 32.13 20.56
N GLU A 929 -22.99 32.79 20.40
CA GLU A 929 -23.47 33.30 19.11
C GLU A 929 -22.53 34.39 18.55
N GLY A 930 -22.03 35.29 19.41
CA GLY A 930 -21.07 36.32 19.04
C GLY A 930 -19.77 35.76 18.44
N LEU A 931 -19.30 34.61 18.91
CA LEU A 931 -18.12 33.93 18.36
C LEU A 931 -18.32 33.46 16.90
N MET A 932 -19.56 33.25 16.46
CA MET A 932 -19.85 32.89 15.06
C MET A 932 -19.83 34.11 14.11
N ILE A 933 -19.91 35.33 14.64
CA ILE A 933 -20.11 36.56 13.85
C ILE A 933 -18.78 37.30 13.57
N SER A 934 -17.72 37.06 14.35
CA SER A 934 -16.46 37.82 14.30
C SER A 934 -15.48 37.44 13.18
N VAL A 935 -15.96 36.98 12.01
CA VAL A 935 -15.11 36.56 10.88
C VAL A 935 -15.22 37.55 9.71
N ASP A 936 -14.20 38.40 9.59
CA ASP A 936 -14.07 39.38 8.50
C ASP A 936 -13.73 38.69 7.17
N ILE A 937 -14.47 39.01 6.10
CA ILE A 937 -14.44 38.31 4.80
C ILE A 937 -13.28 38.80 3.91
N SER A 938 -12.50 39.81 4.34
CA SER A 938 -11.66 40.62 3.44
C SER A 938 -10.15 40.32 3.40
N ALA A 939 -9.62 39.27 4.07
CA ALA A 939 -8.17 39.03 4.16
C ALA A 939 -7.68 37.69 3.56
N THR A 940 -6.95 37.76 2.45
CA THR A 940 -6.30 36.60 1.80
C THR A 940 -4.89 36.30 2.32
N SER A 941 -4.75 35.47 3.36
CA SER A 941 -3.55 34.61 3.56
C SER A 941 -3.68 33.62 4.74
N SER A 942 -3.29 32.36 4.50
CA SER A 942 -2.85 31.34 5.49
C SER A 942 -3.73 31.03 6.74
N ILE A 943 -4.56 29.98 6.61
CA ILE A 943 -4.89 28.93 7.61
C ILE A 943 -5.14 29.33 9.08
N SER A 944 -6.40 29.22 9.55
CA SER A 944 -6.86 28.31 10.64
C SER A 944 -8.16 28.76 11.34
N VAL A 945 -8.87 27.80 11.96
CA VAL A 945 -9.97 27.98 12.94
C VAL A 945 -11.34 28.53 12.45
N VAL A 946 -11.86 28.05 11.30
CA VAL A 946 -13.33 27.96 11.14
C VAL A 946 -13.81 26.77 11.99
N HIS A 947 -14.73 27.02 12.92
CA HIS A 947 -14.80 26.24 14.16
C HIS A 947 -15.27 24.77 13.96
N ASN A 948 -14.91 23.91 14.93
CA ASN A 948 -15.31 22.50 14.92
C ASN A 948 -16.67 22.26 15.60
N PHE A 949 -17.39 23.33 15.95
CA PHE A 949 -18.55 23.28 16.84
C PHE A 949 -19.73 24.19 16.44
N ASP A 950 -19.76 24.69 15.21
CA ASP A 950 -20.82 25.60 14.74
C ASP A 950 -22.23 24.98 14.82
N LEU A 951 -22.45 23.77 14.29
CA LEU A 951 -23.73 23.06 14.44
C LEU A 951 -24.10 22.82 15.90
N VAL A 952 -23.10 22.74 16.79
CA VAL A 952 -23.33 22.54 18.23
C VAL A 952 -23.78 23.84 18.90
N ILE A 953 -23.21 24.99 18.54
CA ILE A 953 -23.68 26.31 18.99
C ILE A 953 -25.10 26.55 18.47
N LEU A 954 -25.32 26.40 17.16
CA LEU A 954 -26.63 26.62 16.51
C LEU A 954 -27.73 25.74 17.12
N ALA A 955 -27.45 24.45 17.38
CA ALA A 955 -28.41 23.57 18.04
C ALA A 955 -28.62 23.89 19.54
N THR A 956 -27.65 24.52 20.22
CA THR A 956 -27.82 24.96 21.61
C THR A 956 -28.65 26.24 21.70
N SER A 957 -28.41 27.20 20.80
CA SER A 957 -29.25 28.39 20.61
C SER A 957 -30.69 28.00 20.29
N LEU A 958 -30.88 27.14 19.28
CA LEU A 958 -32.20 26.64 18.89
C LEU A 958 -32.92 25.90 20.03
N LEU A 959 -32.19 25.20 20.89
CA LEU A 959 -32.77 24.56 22.08
C LEU A 959 -33.22 25.58 23.12
N LEU A 960 -32.43 26.64 23.37
CA LEU A 960 -32.80 27.72 24.28
C LEU A 960 -34.04 28.50 23.79
N ASP A 961 -34.18 28.72 22.49
CA ASP A 961 -35.38 29.33 21.90
C ASP A 961 -36.64 28.47 22.15
N LEU A 962 -36.55 27.15 21.94
CA LEU A 962 -37.67 26.24 22.21
C LEU A 962 -38.05 26.21 23.71
N VAL A 963 -37.07 26.22 24.60
CA VAL A 963 -37.28 26.22 26.06
C VAL A 963 -37.84 27.57 26.52
N THR A 964 -37.37 28.68 25.94
CA THR A 964 -37.90 30.03 26.13
C THR A 964 -39.38 30.10 25.75
N GLU A 965 -39.72 29.67 24.53
CA GLU A 965 -41.09 29.68 24.02
C GLU A 965 -42.01 28.78 24.85
N SER A 966 -41.49 27.65 25.34
CA SER A 966 -42.22 26.76 26.24
C SER A 966 -42.54 27.39 27.60
N PHE A 967 -41.58 28.12 28.17
CA PHE A 967 -41.76 28.85 29.43
C PHE A 967 -42.74 30.03 29.26
N GLU A 968 -42.58 30.81 28.19
CA GLU A 968 -43.42 31.98 27.90
C GLU A 968 -44.87 31.58 27.54
N CYS A 969 -45.07 30.50 26.78
CA CYS A 969 -46.40 30.01 26.38
C CYS A 969 -47.01 28.97 27.33
N GLN A 970 -46.28 28.48 28.34
CA GLN A 970 -46.68 27.38 29.23
C GLN A 970 -47.10 26.09 28.49
N LEU A 971 -46.50 25.83 27.32
CA LEU A 971 -46.83 24.69 26.46
C LEU A 971 -45.61 23.78 26.26
N PRO A 972 -45.75 22.44 26.38
CA PRO A 972 -44.66 21.51 26.09
C PRO A 972 -44.10 21.65 24.66
N ILE A 973 -42.78 21.55 24.50
CA ILE A 973 -42.09 21.79 23.22
C ILE A 973 -42.61 20.94 22.05
N GLY A 974 -43.05 19.70 22.33
CA GLY A 974 -43.68 18.84 21.33
C GLY A 974 -44.98 19.39 20.72
N LEU A 975 -45.65 20.33 21.39
CA LEU A 975 -46.85 21.01 20.91
C LEU A 975 -46.52 22.37 20.26
N LEU A 976 -45.45 23.05 20.67
CA LEU A 976 -44.99 24.32 20.06
C LEU A 976 -44.64 24.17 18.58
N SER A 977 -43.97 23.06 18.20
CA SER A 977 -43.67 22.78 16.79
C SER A 977 -44.91 22.55 15.90
N MET A 978 -46.11 22.52 16.50
CA MET A 978 -47.40 22.38 15.80
C MET A 978 -48.16 23.70 15.62
N SER A 979 -47.71 24.79 16.25
CA SER A 979 -48.34 26.12 16.18
C SER A 979 -47.51 27.12 15.37
N GLN A 980 -47.20 26.79 14.12
CA GLN A 980 -46.79 27.81 13.14
C GLN A 980 -48.02 28.62 12.71
N SER A 981 -48.42 29.57 13.56
CA SER A 981 -49.29 30.68 13.17
C SER A 981 -48.45 31.83 12.61
N ASP A 982 -48.92 32.46 11.53
CA ASP A 982 -48.27 33.62 10.90
C ASP A 982 -47.86 34.68 11.93
N GLY A 983 -46.54 34.92 12.08
CA GLY A 983 -46.00 35.99 12.92
C GLY A 983 -44.84 35.63 13.85
N GLN A 984 -44.43 34.36 13.94
CA GLN A 984 -43.32 33.95 14.83
C GLN A 984 -41.95 34.36 14.26
N ALA A 985 -41.00 34.69 15.15
CA ALA A 985 -39.67 35.18 14.79
C ALA A 985 -38.88 34.17 13.94
N SER A 986 -38.11 34.69 12.96
CA SER A 986 -37.30 33.86 12.05
C SER A 986 -36.23 33.08 12.81
N ARG A 987 -36.37 31.74 12.86
CA ARG A 987 -35.41 30.82 13.48
C ARG A 987 -34.20 30.59 12.57
N TRP A 988 -33.41 31.64 12.39
CA TRP A 988 -32.18 31.71 11.56
C TRP A 988 -31.19 30.55 11.81
N GLN A 989 -31.19 29.97 13.02
CA GLN A 989 -30.35 28.82 13.36
C GLN A 989 -30.68 27.58 12.52
N ILE A 990 -31.95 27.41 12.13
CA ILE A 990 -32.40 26.29 11.29
C ILE A 990 -31.80 26.42 9.88
N ASP A 991 -31.85 27.62 9.31
CA ASP A 991 -31.31 27.90 7.97
C ASP A 991 -29.79 27.71 7.90
N LEU A 992 -29.05 28.17 8.91
CA LEU A 992 -27.60 27.95 8.99
C LEU A 992 -27.22 26.48 9.25
N CYS A 993 -27.97 25.77 10.08
CA CYS A 993 -27.82 24.33 10.26
C CYS A 993 -28.01 23.57 8.95
N LEU A 994 -29.12 23.81 8.24
CA LEU A 994 -29.44 23.16 6.97
C LEU A 994 -28.47 23.58 5.87
N GLY A 995 -28.07 24.86 5.81
CA GLY A 995 -27.04 25.35 4.89
C GLY A 995 -25.71 24.63 5.08
N THR A 996 -25.28 24.45 6.34
CA THR A 996 -24.05 23.70 6.69
C THR A 996 -24.14 22.22 6.26
N LEU A 997 -25.32 21.60 6.39
CA LEU A 997 -25.55 20.21 5.99
C LEU A 997 -25.75 20.05 4.47
N ARG A 998 -26.19 21.09 3.75
CA ARG A 998 -26.31 21.11 2.28
C ARG A 998 -24.96 21.36 1.59
N GLN A 999 -24.01 22.01 2.27
CA GLN A 999 -22.64 22.20 1.79
C GLN A 999 -21.83 20.87 1.82
N PRO A 1000 -21.17 20.44 0.73
CA PRO A 1000 -20.46 19.16 0.68
C PRO A 1000 -19.38 18.98 1.75
N GLU A 1001 -18.67 20.05 2.11
CA GLU A 1001 -17.63 20.00 3.14
C GLU A 1001 -18.22 19.89 4.55
N GLY A 1002 -19.24 20.69 4.85
CA GLY A 1002 -19.96 20.63 6.13
C GLY A 1002 -20.63 19.27 6.33
N PHE A 1003 -21.31 18.75 5.30
CA PHE A 1003 -21.87 17.40 5.30
C PHE A 1003 -20.80 16.34 5.60
N ARG A 1004 -19.66 16.33 4.87
CA ARG A 1004 -18.57 15.37 5.10
C ARG A 1004 -17.91 15.49 6.48
N LYS A 1005 -17.75 16.72 7.00
CA LYS A 1005 -17.17 17.00 8.33
C LYS A 1005 -18.05 16.42 9.44
N TRP A 1006 -19.35 16.71 9.40
CA TRP A 1006 -20.29 16.35 10.47
C TRP A 1006 -20.75 14.89 10.40
N THR A 1007 -20.95 14.34 9.20
CA THR A 1007 -21.35 12.93 9.04
C THR A 1007 -20.29 11.91 9.45
N ARG A 1008 -19.03 12.35 9.61
CA ARG A 1008 -17.92 11.53 10.12
C ARG A 1008 -17.61 11.75 11.60
N CYS A 1009 -18.39 12.56 12.31
CA CYS A 1009 -18.12 12.93 13.70
C CYS A 1009 -19.32 12.59 14.59
N PHE A 1010 -19.12 11.80 15.65
CA PHE A 1010 -20.20 11.46 16.58
C PHE A 1010 -20.84 12.69 17.26
N LEU A 1011 -20.14 13.83 17.38
CA LEU A 1011 -20.70 15.08 17.90
C LEU A 1011 -21.85 15.62 17.04
N GLY A 1012 -21.96 15.21 15.77
CA GLY A 1012 -23.05 15.60 14.86
C GLY A 1012 -24.41 14.98 15.20
N THR A 1013 -24.47 13.93 16.03
CA THR A 1013 -25.74 13.24 16.35
C THR A 1013 -26.72 14.12 17.12
N TRP A 1014 -26.23 14.84 18.15
CA TRP A 1014 -27.08 15.67 19.01
C TRP A 1014 -27.63 16.92 18.29
N PRO A 1015 -26.85 17.68 17.49
CA PRO A 1015 -27.39 18.75 16.64
C PRO A 1015 -28.48 18.26 15.69
N LEU A 1016 -28.32 17.09 15.07
CA LEU A 1016 -29.32 16.50 14.18
C LEU A 1016 -30.59 16.08 14.91
N LEU A 1017 -30.50 15.63 16.17
CA LEU A 1017 -31.67 15.38 17.01
C LEU A 1017 -32.46 16.68 17.27
N VAL A 1018 -31.80 17.74 17.76
CA VAL A 1018 -32.47 19.02 18.06
C VAL A 1018 -33.07 19.64 16.81
N LEU A 1019 -32.31 19.70 15.70
CA LEU A 1019 -32.79 20.16 14.40
C LEU A 1019 -33.96 19.32 13.89
N GLY A 1020 -33.89 17.99 14.04
CA GLY A 1020 -34.94 17.05 13.65
C GLY A 1020 -36.27 17.29 14.37
N HIS A 1021 -36.26 17.74 15.63
CA HIS A 1021 -37.48 18.16 16.33
C HIS A 1021 -38.12 19.42 15.74
N THR A 1022 -37.34 20.36 15.21
CA THR A 1022 -37.84 21.65 14.72
C THR A 1022 -38.30 21.64 13.27
N VAL A 1023 -37.58 20.94 12.38
CA VAL A 1023 -37.90 20.88 10.95
C VAL A 1023 -39.29 20.31 10.70
N SER A 1024 -40.01 20.92 9.75
CA SER A 1024 -41.40 20.59 9.43
C SER A 1024 -41.68 20.42 7.92
N HIS A 1025 -40.78 20.88 7.03
CA HIS A 1025 -40.85 20.59 5.60
C HIS A 1025 -40.15 19.27 5.24
N GLU A 1026 -40.67 18.55 4.24
CA GLU A 1026 -40.13 17.26 3.78
C GLU A 1026 -38.68 17.34 3.28
N GLU A 1027 -38.29 18.44 2.65
CA GLU A 1027 -36.91 18.65 2.15
C GLU A 1027 -35.90 18.78 3.31
N ASP A 1028 -36.29 19.46 4.38
CA ASP A 1028 -35.45 19.65 5.56
C ASP A 1028 -35.36 18.35 6.37
N MET A 1029 -36.48 17.63 6.54
CA MET A 1029 -36.49 16.27 7.08
C MET A 1029 -35.62 15.33 6.25
N GLY A 1030 -35.67 15.44 4.91
CA GLY A 1030 -34.82 14.71 3.98
C GLY A 1030 -33.33 15.01 4.20
N THR A 1031 -32.97 16.28 4.42
CA THR A 1031 -31.60 16.72 4.71
C THR A 1031 -31.10 16.10 6.03
N VAL A 1032 -31.90 16.13 7.10
CA VAL A 1032 -31.55 15.50 8.39
C VAL A 1032 -31.46 13.98 8.27
N ARG A 1033 -32.39 13.34 7.54
CA ARG A 1033 -32.40 11.90 7.28
C ARG A 1033 -31.13 11.45 6.55
N LEU A 1034 -30.76 12.11 5.45
CA LEU A 1034 -29.56 11.81 4.68
C LEU A 1034 -28.28 11.94 5.53
N ALA A 1035 -28.21 12.96 6.40
CA ALA A 1035 -27.10 13.11 7.33
C ALA A 1035 -27.01 11.94 8.32
N LEU A 1036 -28.14 11.52 8.91
CA LEU A 1036 -28.18 10.38 9.83
C LEU A 1036 -27.89 9.04 9.14
N GLU A 1037 -28.34 8.84 7.90
CA GLU A 1037 -28.05 7.64 7.11
C GLU A 1037 -26.56 7.56 6.75
N GLU A 1038 -25.94 8.67 6.32
CA GLU A 1038 -24.50 8.72 6.07
C GLU A 1038 -23.71 8.53 7.38
N MET A 1039 -24.12 9.15 8.49
CA MET A 1039 -23.52 8.87 9.82
C MET A 1039 -23.61 7.39 10.20
N ARG A 1040 -24.75 6.75 9.95
CA ARG A 1040 -24.91 5.31 10.22
C ARG A 1040 -23.96 4.48 9.37
N ARG A 1041 -23.82 4.82 8.09
CA ARG A 1041 -22.92 4.15 7.12
C ARG A 1041 -21.43 4.38 7.42
N GLN A 1042 -21.06 5.55 7.94
CA GLN A 1042 -19.68 5.93 8.24
C GLN A 1042 -19.23 5.51 9.66
N LEU A 1043 -20.13 5.50 10.64
CA LEU A 1043 -19.77 5.27 12.05
C LEU A 1043 -20.10 3.85 12.53
N GLY A 1044 -21.15 3.22 11.98
CA GLY A 1044 -21.66 1.93 12.49
C GLY A 1044 -22.11 2.01 13.96
N TYR A 1045 -22.55 3.18 14.41
CA TYR A 1045 -22.80 3.52 15.82
C TYR A 1045 -24.31 3.45 16.16
N GLY A 1046 -24.67 2.75 17.24
CA GLY A 1046 -26.05 2.43 17.59
C GLY A 1046 -26.94 3.66 17.88
N GLU A 1047 -26.37 4.70 18.49
CA GLU A 1047 -27.12 5.91 18.86
C GLU A 1047 -27.66 6.68 17.65
N VAL A 1048 -26.96 6.65 16.51
CA VAL A 1048 -27.42 7.28 15.25
C VAL A 1048 -28.76 6.66 14.81
N LEU A 1049 -28.86 5.34 14.93
CA LEU A 1049 -30.03 4.58 14.52
C LEU A 1049 -31.21 4.77 15.50
N ARG A 1050 -30.92 4.93 16.79
CA ARG A 1050 -31.92 5.34 17.80
C ARG A 1050 -32.50 6.73 17.48
N ILE A 1051 -31.64 7.70 17.17
CA ILE A 1051 -32.06 9.07 16.81
C ILE A 1051 -32.89 9.05 15.52
N GLN A 1052 -32.46 8.28 14.50
CA GLN A 1052 -33.23 8.11 13.26
C GLN A 1052 -34.64 7.55 13.56
N GLN A 1053 -34.77 6.52 14.39
CA GLN A 1053 -36.07 5.94 14.77
C GLN A 1053 -36.96 6.92 15.56
N GLU A 1054 -36.38 7.69 16.48
CA GLU A 1054 -37.12 8.70 17.26
C GLU A 1054 -37.66 9.81 16.35
N LEU A 1055 -36.81 10.34 15.45
CA LEU A 1055 -37.20 11.41 14.52
C LEU A 1055 -38.25 10.95 13.51
N GLU A 1056 -38.15 9.74 12.93
CA GLU A 1056 -39.21 9.24 12.03
C GLU A 1056 -40.57 9.11 12.73
N SER A 1057 -40.59 8.73 14.02
CA SER A 1057 -41.83 8.70 14.82
C SER A 1057 -42.41 10.10 15.04
N ILE A 1058 -41.56 11.09 15.32
CA ILE A 1058 -41.95 12.50 15.46
C ILE A 1058 -42.47 13.05 14.12
N TRP A 1059 -41.76 12.82 13.02
CA TRP A 1059 -42.14 13.28 11.68
C TRP A 1059 -43.44 12.62 11.19
N ALA A 1060 -43.67 11.32 11.46
CA ALA A 1060 -44.95 10.68 11.22
C ALA A 1060 -46.11 11.30 12.02
N THR A 1061 -45.85 11.71 13.26
CA THR A 1061 -46.82 12.43 14.11
C THR A 1061 -47.11 13.84 13.58
N LYS A 1062 -46.11 14.54 13.00
CA LYS A 1062 -46.32 15.83 12.31
C LYS A 1062 -47.16 15.64 11.03
N ARG A 1063 -46.79 14.70 10.16
CA ARG A 1063 -47.48 14.39 8.89
C ARG A 1063 -48.97 14.07 9.10
N SER A 1064 -49.29 13.23 10.08
CA SER A 1064 -50.67 12.80 10.37
C SER A 1064 -51.59 13.89 10.93
N LYS A 1065 -51.06 15.07 11.27
CA LYS A 1065 -51.81 16.20 11.84
C LYS A 1065 -51.85 17.44 10.93
N VAL A 1066 -51.29 17.40 9.73
CA VAL A 1066 -51.47 18.46 8.74
C VAL A 1066 -52.95 18.51 8.34
N PRO A 1067 -53.70 19.60 8.61
CA PRO A 1067 -55.11 19.67 8.27
C PRO A 1067 -55.27 19.75 6.75
N GLY A 1068 -55.80 18.69 6.15
CA GLY A 1068 -56.06 18.68 4.71
C GLY A 1068 -57.11 19.72 4.34
N SER A 1069 -56.72 20.67 3.47
CA SER A 1069 -57.65 21.55 2.77
C SER A 1069 -58.50 20.76 1.76
N GLY A 1070 -59.63 20.21 2.23
CA GLY A 1070 -60.86 19.95 1.47
C GLY A 1070 -60.80 19.12 0.18
N GLY A 1071 -61.44 17.95 0.20
CA GLY A 1071 -61.85 17.23 -1.01
C GLY A 1071 -62.75 16.04 -0.68
N HIS A 1072 -64.00 16.07 -1.13
CA HIS A 1072 -64.98 14.96 -1.08
C HIS A 1072 -64.34 13.62 -1.50
N LEU A 1073 -64.66 12.47 -0.89
CA LEU A 1073 -65.99 11.96 -0.54
C LEU A 1073 -65.92 10.94 0.61
#